data_AF-A0A2M8M061-F1
#
_entry.id   AF-A0A2M8M061-F1
#
_cell.length_a   1.000
_cell.length_b   1.000
_cell.length_c   1.000
_cell.angle_alpha   90.00
_cell.angle_beta   90.00
_cell.angle_gamma   90.00
#
_symmetry.space_group_name_H-M   'P 1'
#
loop_
_entity.id
_entity.type
_entity.pdbx_description
1 polymer ?
#
loop_
_entity_poly.entity_id
_entity_poly.type
_entity_poly.pdbx_seq_one_letter_code
_entity_poly.pdbx_strand_id
1 'polypeptide(L)'
;MSTDAGIGVQQLLETLVQDFRAGDPPMPVIVLHAEDGEHDDQVTRIVDELQSGQRHHRTRYATIPLEQPPEDHPPGDPAEQAARLLYSLGRPGKWGDGPADYRPYAFPRLNLVRAIQEATDDPEMAEQWPTAPAGTPRGETQREAAQAQLLRILARQRWRPRKPPAWRTRLLFADVQQFLPMGLLAALTALLTRPEWYVVVAAGLGLTALLTGLNHVPGRAPLFLWLRRESKWFLTTTFLQIAARRQPASVRLLRPVRSWRAIATRAYDVAEALREGGSFQLQLCVLALFEDLRDNHRRVGWDLRGLKRTRPPMLFLSRISEGNGGVELIRAVSDIRSRRSELDPLLIVADVSAADAALLERGMVDEPADAPYAPPQFQQRLRYWYDAWAGNLRAGQSPSLVRALPWVLRIPLPADQLRELPEREWRCARARSRPSAARVLWSLHSLGIVSALVLTAGVLRAVELHEDHCSAGLLTANRHTEMRSGECVGIATGDVRFGKETDEPTSAVPWTIRELEEDIAAANRDAMSDDYVTVVYAGPLSSGKDEKLLPVKGAQELAGVHLAQRVINEKGTNNGVKLRVLVANGGADLKRQQDMARSIVEYAEKDPSLVGVVGLGRNLKDSHDTVRLLYNADLPVVSGTNSSTRLAEEFTNWFSLAATDKWQTEQLGLVVEQLIGPEKGPARQDALVLARDTEKTGDAYTEEQAKHGRNMLADTLDRPLGEIPRRHYKVDSGGPDLHAHAEEICRGGTRYSVIYFAGRVEDLESLVHQLDVKNCKHEMAILTGDDLSKMRQVGLPSNITIYHAALAELDRAAEGTSFYGDTLEYFGELSYFEGKPQKERRRKARPDSDVFANGQFALAHDATRALYSAATGDDEPGNSRAATWVHLRKVSLGAMATGTIDFTEAPLGKNREGQSIVLKKVTRANQQGDFRITVLCSLKAGEREDGNDKDGELRKLTREDCPIDRG
;
A
#
# COMPACT_ATOMS: atom_id res chain seq x y z
N MET A 1 -11.69 -48.23 -37.79
CA MET A 1 -12.61 -49.33 -37.51
C MET A 1 -12.58 -50.23 -38.73
N SER A 2 -12.35 -51.51 -38.52
CA SER A 2 -12.19 -52.52 -39.57
C SER A 2 -13.50 -53.16 -40.02
N THR A 3 -14.60 -52.95 -39.30
CA THR A 3 -15.93 -53.51 -39.61
C THR A 3 -16.99 -52.42 -39.71
N ASP A 4 -18.08 -52.67 -40.45
CA ASP A 4 -19.23 -51.76 -40.53
C ASP A 4 -19.90 -51.57 -39.17
N ALA A 5 -19.98 -52.65 -38.38
CA ALA A 5 -20.43 -52.59 -36.99
C ALA A 5 -19.57 -51.64 -36.14
N GLY A 6 -18.24 -51.75 -36.24
CA GLY A 6 -17.30 -50.88 -35.53
C GLY A 6 -17.43 -49.41 -35.94
N ILE A 7 -17.62 -49.13 -37.24
CA ILE A 7 -17.87 -47.76 -37.73
C ILE A 7 -19.16 -47.19 -37.12
N GLY A 8 -20.25 -47.97 -37.14
CA GLY A 8 -21.54 -47.54 -36.61
C GLY A 8 -21.51 -47.26 -35.11
N VAL A 9 -20.93 -48.17 -34.31
CA VAL A 9 -20.81 -47.98 -32.85
C VAL A 9 -19.90 -46.79 -32.54
N GLN A 10 -18.79 -46.61 -33.26
CA GLN A 10 -17.92 -45.44 -33.09
C GLN A 10 -18.64 -44.11 -33.38
N GLN A 11 -19.53 -44.06 -34.39
CA GLN A 11 -20.35 -42.88 -34.66
C GLN A 11 -21.36 -42.60 -33.53
N LEU A 12 -21.99 -43.64 -32.98
CA LEU A 12 -22.87 -43.51 -31.82
C LEU A 12 -22.10 -42.93 -30.61
N LEU A 13 -20.91 -43.46 -30.31
CA LEU A 13 -20.06 -42.94 -29.23
C LEU A 13 -19.74 -41.46 -29.43
N GLU A 14 -19.32 -41.04 -30.64
CA GLU A 14 -18.99 -39.63 -30.89
C GLU A 14 -20.22 -38.70 -30.85
N THR A 15 -21.42 -39.21 -31.17
CA THR A 15 -22.68 -38.47 -31.00
C THR A 15 -22.94 -38.21 -29.51
N LEU A 16 -22.79 -39.24 -28.66
CA LEU A 16 -22.89 -39.09 -27.20
C LEU A 16 -21.84 -38.12 -26.64
N VAL A 17 -20.62 -38.13 -27.18
CA VAL A 17 -19.58 -37.15 -26.82
C VAL A 17 -20.00 -35.73 -27.21
N GLN A 18 -20.66 -35.54 -28.34
CA GLN A 18 -21.15 -34.24 -28.78
C GLN A 18 -22.28 -33.74 -27.87
N ASP A 19 -23.23 -34.60 -27.51
CA ASP A 19 -24.35 -34.27 -26.62
C ASP A 19 -23.87 -33.94 -25.21
N PHE A 20 -22.87 -34.67 -24.71
CA PHE A 20 -22.21 -34.38 -23.42
C PHE A 20 -21.61 -32.98 -23.33
N ARG A 21 -21.26 -32.37 -24.47
CA ARG A 21 -20.76 -30.98 -24.47
C ARG A 21 -21.88 -29.97 -24.36
N ALA A 22 -23.02 -30.26 -24.99
CA ALA A 22 -24.17 -29.36 -24.98
C ALA A 22 -24.90 -29.41 -23.62
N GLY A 23 -25.05 -30.59 -23.03
CA GLY A 23 -25.76 -30.80 -21.76
C GLY A 23 -25.22 -32.01 -21.00
N ASP A 24 -26.01 -32.51 -20.05
CA ASP A 24 -25.68 -33.73 -19.31
C ASP A 24 -26.64 -34.83 -19.78
N PRO A 25 -26.39 -35.49 -20.94
CA PRO A 25 -27.27 -36.54 -21.44
C PRO A 25 -27.12 -37.81 -20.58
N PRO A 26 -28.14 -38.69 -20.54
CA PRO A 26 -28.02 -39.98 -19.88
C PRO A 26 -26.96 -40.84 -20.61
N MET A 27 -25.93 -41.27 -19.89
CA MET A 27 -24.86 -42.10 -20.43
C MET A 27 -25.24 -43.60 -20.33
N PRO A 28 -25.37 -44.33 -21.45
CA PRO A 28 -25.73 -45.76 -21.42
C PRO A 28 -24.57 -46.66 -20.97
N VAL A 29 -24.91 -47.90 -20.62
CA VAL A 29 -24.00 -49.05 -20.67
C VAL A 29 -24.27 -49.77 -21.99
N ILE A 30 -23.37 -49.61 -22.96
CA ILE A 30 -23.48 -50.23 -24.28
C ILE A 30 -22.88 -51.63 -24.20
N VAL A 31 -23.69 -52.65 -24.43
CA VAL A 31 -23.27 -54.06 -24.38
C VAL A 31 -23.40 -54.64 -25.78
N LEU A 32 -22.27 -54.98 -26.38
CA LEU A 32 -22.16 -55.62 -27.68
C LEU A 32 -22.15 -57.14 -27.49
N HIS A 33 -22.91 -57.85 -28.31
CA HIS A 33 -22.85 -59.32 -28.39
C HIS A 33 -23.13 -59.77 -29.81
N ALA A 34 -22.63 -60.95 -30.18
CA ALA A 34 -22.97 -61.55 -31.46
C ALA A 34 -24.42 -62.09 -31.42
N GLU A 35 -25.09 -62.12 -32.57
CA GLU A 35 -26.35 -62.87 -32.72
C GLU A 35 -26.10 -64.39 -32.68
N ASP A 36 -24.91 -64.81 -33.12
CA ASP A 36 -24.44 -66.19 -33.12
C ASP A 36 -23.10 -66.28 -32.38
N GLY A 37 -23.01 -67.18 -31.40
CA GLY A 37 -21.85 -67.35 -30.51
C GLY A 37 -20.55 -67.69 -31.22
N GLU A 38 -20.59 -68.18 -32.47
CA GLU A 38 -19.37 -68.40 -33.29
C GLU A 38 -18.58 -67.11 -33.56
N HIS A 39 -19.19 -65.93 -33.38
CA HIS A 39 -18.59 -64.63 -33.69
C HIS A 39 -18.19 -63.80 -32.45
N ASP A 40 -18.24 -64.37 -31.24
CA ASP A 40 -17.93 -63.64 -29.99
C ASP A 40 -16.54 -62.98 -30.00
N ASP A 41 -15.51 -63.67 -30.53
CA ASP A 41 -14.15 -63.13 -30.66
C ASP A 41 -14.07 -61.92 -31.60
N GLN A 42 -14.95 -61.84 -32.62
CA GLN A 42 -15.01 -60.70 -33.53
C GLN A 42 -15.59 -59.47 -32.82
N VAL A 43 -16.53 -59.67 -31.90
CA VAL A 43 -17.11 -58.60 -31.08
C VAL A 43 -16.08 -58.04 -30.09
N THR A 44 -15.31 -58.91 -29.42
CA THR A 44 -14.20 -58.46 -28.54
C THR A 44 -13.17 -57.64 -29.32
N ARG A 45 -12.82 -58.05 -30.56
CA ARG A 45 -11.92 -57.26 -31.43
C ARG A 45 -12.47 -55.86 -31.75
N ILE A 46 -13.78 -55.73 -31.96
CA ILE A 46 -14.42 -54.41 -32.17
C ILE A 46 -14.28 -53.53 -30.93
N VAL A 47 -14.49 -54.08 -29.72
CA VAL A 47 -14.32 -53.32 -28.47
C VAL A 47 -12.87 -52.84 -28.29
N ASP A 48 -11.88 -53.67 -28.61
CA ASP A 48 -10.46 -53.30 -28.60
C ASP A 48 -10.13 -52.18 -29.62
N GLU A 49 -10.72 -52.23 -30.81
CA GLU A 49 -10.57 -51.18 -31.81
C GLU A 49 -11.22 -49.86 -31.37
N LEU A 50 -12.43 -49.91 -30.79
CA LEU A 50 -13.10 -48.74 -30.24
C LEU A 50 -12.25 -48.10 -29.14
N GLN A 51 -11.66 -48.91 -28.25
CA GLN A 51 -10.72 -48.44 -27.24
C GLN A 51 -9.52 -47.72 -27.88
N SER A 52 -8.90 -48.31 -28.90
CA SER A 52 -7.75 -47.72 -29.61
C SER A 52 -8.11 -46.40 -30.32
N GLY A 53 -9.32 -46.33 -30.90
CA GLY A 53 -9.86 -45.12 -31.51
C GLY A 53 -10.06 -44.00 -30.49
N GLN A 54 -10.65 -44.31 -29.33
CA GLN A 54 -10.87 -43.34 -28.25
C GLN A 54 -9.55 -42.83 -27.64
N ARG A 55 -8.51 -43.68 -27.59
CA ARG A 55 -7.15 -43.26 -27.23
C ARG A 55 -6.61 -42.20 -28.21
N HIS A 56 -6.75 -42.42 -29.52
CA HIS A 56 -6.36 -41.43 -30.54
C HIS A 56 -7.15 -40.13 -30.44
N HIS A 57 -8.41 -40.19 -29.98
CA HIS A 57 -9.26 -39.01 -29.79
C HIS A 57 -8.93 -38.20 -28.53
N ARG A 58 -7.95 -38.66 -27.73
CA ARG A 58 -7.60 -38.13 -26.40
C ARG A 58 -8.80 -38.17 -25.44
N THR A 59 -9.66 -39.19 -25.58
CA THR A 59 -10.67 -39.49 -24.58
C THR A 59 -9.99 -40.11 -23.36
N ARG A 60 -10.40 -39.69 -22.16
CA ARG A 60 -9.98 -40.37 -20.94
C ARG A 60 -10.74 -41.68 -20.83
N TYR A 61 -10.04 -42.79 -20.86
CA TYR A 61 -10.65 -44.11 -20.75
C TYR A 61 -9.91 -44.97 -19.73
N ALA A 62 -10.62 -45.92 -19.15
CA ALA A 62 -10.05 -47.01 -18.38
C ALA A 62 -10.49 -48.35 -18.96
N THR A 63 -9.64 -49.36 -18.82
CA THR A 63 -9.94 -50.73 -19.25
C THR A 63 -9.79 -51.66 -18.07
N ILE A 64 -10.79 -52.53 -17.89
CA ILE A 64 -10.72 -53.62 -16.93
C ILE A 64 -10.55 -54.92 -17.73
N PRO A 65 -9.35 -55.52 -17.73
CA PRO A 65 -9.18 -56.86 -18.27
C PRO A 65 -9.89 -57.83 -17.33
N LEU A 66 -10.95 -58.47 -17.82
CA LEU A 66 -11.62 -59.56 -17.11
C LEU A 66 -10.92 -60.86 -17.55
N GLU A 67 -10.14 -61.45 -16.65
CA GLU A 67 -9.54 -62.77 -16.85
C GLU A 67 -10.54 -63.84 -16.42
N GLN A 68 -10.57 -64.97 -17.13
CA GLN A 68 -11.34 -66.14 -16.70
C GLN A 68 -10.72 -66.69 -15.40
N PRO A 69 -11.52 -67.06 -14.39
CA PRO A 69 -11.00 -67.73 -13.20
C PRO A 69 -10.22 -68.99 -13.60
N PRO A 70 -9.03 -69.27 -13.04
CA PRO A 70 -8.35 -70.55 -13.27
C PRO A 70 -9.23 -71.72 -12.80
N GLU A 71 -9.33 -72.78 -13.59
CA GLU A 71 -10.22 -73.94 -13.35
C GLU A 71 -10.02 -74.63 -11.98
N ASP A 72 -8.84 -74.47 -11.36
CA ASP A 72 -8.45 -75.11 -10.09
C ASP A 72 -8.77 -74.31 -8.81
N HIS A 73 -9.53 -73.20 -8.89
CA HIS A 73 -9.93 -72.41 -7.72
C HIS A 73 -11.46 -72.30 -7.60
N PRO A 74 -12.05 -72.49 -6.40
CA PRO A 74 -13.47 -72.24 -6.22
C PRO A 74 -13.78 -70.79 -6.60
N PRO A 75 -14.82 -70.52 -7.41
CA PRO A 75 -15.16 -69.16 -7.80
C PRO A 75 -15.46 -68.36 -6.52
N GLY A 76 -14.67 -67.32 -6.28
CA GLY A 76 -14.98 -66.34 -5.23
C GLY A 76 -16.30 -65.63 -5.55
N ASP A 77 -16.84 -64.89 -4.57
CA ASP A 77 -18.06 -64.08 -4.79
C ASP A 77 -17.85 -63.13 -5.99
N PRO A 78 -18.63 -63.26 -7.09
CA PRO A 78 -18.50 -62.39 -8.27
C PRO A 78 -18.67 -60.90 -7.94
N ALA A 79 -19.44 -60.56 -6.90
CA ALA A 79 -19.60 -59.18 -6.45
C ALA A 79 -18.34 -58.63 -5.78
N GLU A 80 -17.62 -59.47 -5.02
CA GLU A 80 -16.35 -59.11 -4.40
C GLU A 80 -15.25 -58.92 -5.45
N GLN A 81 -15.21 -59.80 -6.47
CA GLN A 81 -14.32 -59.66 -7.61
C GLN A 81 -14.57 -58.35 -8.36
N ALA A 82 -15.84 -58.01 -8.64
CA ALA A 82 -16.23 -56.74 -9.25
C ALA A 82 -15.79 -55.51 -8.41
N ALA A 83 -15.94 -55.58 -7.08
CA ALA A 83 -15.52 -54.50 -6.19
C ALA A 83 -13.99 -54.28 -6.21
N ARG A 84 -13.21 -55.37 -6.23
CA ARG A 84 -11.73 -55.30 -6.38
C ARG A 84 -11.30 -54.65 -7.70
N LEU A 85 -12.00 -54.96 -8.79
CA LEU A 85 -11.75 -54.35 -10.10
C LEU A 85 -12.03 -52.83 -10.08
N LEU A 86 -13.10 -52.39 -9.41
CA LEU A 86 -13.39 -50.95 -9.22
C LEU A 86 -12.32 -50.22 -8.41
N TYR A 87 -11.75 -50.84 -7.38
CA TYR A 87 -10.64 -50.21 -6.62
C TYR A 87 -9.40 -49.92 -7.47
N SER A 88 -9.22 -50.64 -8.57
CA SER A 88 -8.15 -50.36 -9.52
C SER A 88 -8.40 -49.04 -10.29
N LEU A 89 -9.68 -48.70 -10.55
CA LEU A 89 -10.10 -47.46 -11.24
C LEU A 89 -9.87 -46.21 -10.40
N GLY A 90 -9.73 -46.34 -9.08
CA GLY A 90 -9.42 -45.22 -8.16
C GLY A 90 -8.02 -44.62 -8.34
N ARG A 91 -7.20 -45.16 -9.26
CA ARG A 91 -5.87 -44.67 -9.60
C ARG A 91 -5.93 -43.71 -10.79
N PRO A 92 -5.47 -42.45 -10.67
CA PRO A 92 -5.55 -41.48 -11.76
C PRO A 92 -4.90 -41.96 -13.07
N GLY A 93 -3.73 -42.61 -12.97
CA GLY A 93 -3.00 -43.12 -14.12
C GLY A 93 -3.71 -44.23 -14.92
N LYS A 94 -4.78 -44.84 -14.38
CA LYS A 94 -5.62 -45.80 -15.11
C LYS A 94 -6.52 -45.14 -16.15
N TRP A 95 -6.72 -43.82 -16.09
CA TRP A 95 -7.60 -43.06 -16.98
C TRP A 95 -6.85 -42.36 -18.12
N GLY A 96 -5.64 -42.81 -18.45
CA GLY A 96 -4.83 -42.29 -19.55
C GLY A 96 -4.34 -40.86 -19.34
N ASP A 97 -3.41 -40.65 -18.40
CA ASP A 97 -2.76 -39.34 -18.21
C ASP A 97 -1.59 -39.17 -19.21
N GLY A 98 -1.87 -38.68 -20.42
CA GLY A 98 -0.82 -38.18 -21.32
C GLY A 98 -0.21 -36.85 -20.83
N PRO A 99 1.03 -36.49 -21.24
CA PRO A 99 1.76 -35.32 -20.71
C PRO A 99 1.18 -33.93 -21.07
N ALA A 100 0.05 -33.86 -21.80
CA ALA A 100 -0.48 -32.60 -22.34
C ALA A 100 -1.87 -32.20 -21.79
N ASP A 101 -2.46 -32.96 -20.87
CA ASP A 101 -3.82 -32.69 -20.40
C ASP A 101 -3.87 -32.07 -19.00
N TYR A 102 -4.83 -31.15 -18.83
CA TYR A 102 -5.23 -30.54 -17.57
C TYR A 102 -5.30 -31.56 -16.42
N ARG A 103 -5.20 -31.09 -15.15
CA ARG A 103 -5.10 -31.87 -13.89
C ARG A 103 -5.68 -33.30 -13.96
N PRO A 104 -4.98 -34.34 -13.44
CA PRO A 104 -5.45 -35.73 -13.46
C PRO A 104 -6.79 -35.92 -12.73
N TYR A 105 -7.47 -37.04 -12.97
CA TYR A 105 -8.65 -37.41 -12.19
C TYR A 105 -8.30 -37.62 -10.72
N ALA A 106 -9.21 -37.23 -9.83
CA ALA A 106 -9.08 -37.44 -8.40
C ALA A 106 -10.23 -38.29 -7.89
N PHE A 107 -9.92 -39.35 -7.13
CA PHE A 107 -10.90 -40.29 -6.61
C PHE A 107 -10.92 -40.35 -5.07
N PRO A 108 -11.18 -39.23 -4.38
CA PRO A 108 -11.08 -39.18 -2.92
C PRO A 108 -12.13 -40.04 -2.21
N ARG A 109 -13.34 -40.24 -2.76
CA ARG A 109 -14.41 -41.04 -2.14
C ARG A 109 -14.19 -42.53 -2.33
N LEU A 110 -13.87 -42.95 -3.55
CA LEU A 110 -13.59 -44.36 -3.83
C LEU A 110 -12.37 -44.84 -3.04
N ASN A 111 -11.34 -43.99 -2.92
CA ASN A 111 -10.19 -44.28 -2.07
C ASN A 111 -10.50 -44.26 -0.57
N LEU A 112 -11.49 -43.49 -0.11
CA LEU A 112 -11.94 -43.56 1.29
C LEU A 112 -12.64 -44.89 1.58
N VAL A 113 -13.54 -45.34 0.69
CA VAL A 113 -14.20 -46.65 0.81
C VAL A 113 -13.17 -47.78 0.83
N ARG A 114 -12.20 -47.74 -0.08
CA ARG A 114 -11.07 -48.69 -0.12
C ARG A 114 -10.23 -48.67 1.17
N ALA A 115 -9.96 -47.49 1.73
CA ALA A 115 -9.20 -47.38 2.98
C ALA A 115 -9.95 -48.00 4.17
N ILE A 116 -11.28 -47.85 4.21
CA ILE A 116 -12.12 -48.48 5.23
C ILE A 116 -12.11 -50.00 5.04
N GLN A 117 -12.26 -50.49 3.80
CA GLN A 117 -12.15 -51.93 3.50
C GLN A 117 -10.80 -52.50 3.93
N GLU A 118 -9.68 -51.88 3.53
CA GLU A 118 -8.32 -52.32 3.92
C GLU A 118 -8.06 -52.25 5.43
N ALA A 119 -8.84 -51.44 6.17
CA ALA A 119 -8.80 -51.39 7.63
C ALA A 119 -9.71 -52.45 8.28
N THR A 120 -10.84 -52.79 7.65
CA THR A 120 -11.72 -53.91 8.03
C THR A 120 -10.99 -55.24 7.88
N ASP A 121 -10.26 -55.42 6.78
CA ASP A 121 -9.51 -56.63 6.43
C ASP A 121 -8.13 -56.70 7.12
N ASP A 122 -7.83 -55.75 8.00
CA ASP A 122 -6.55 -55.71 8.69
C ASP A 122 -6.41 -56.85 9.71
N PRO A 123 -5.25 -57.53 9.79
CA PRO A 123 -5.02 -58.56 10.80
C PRO A 123 -5.24 -58.08 12.24
N GLU A 124 -4.90 -56.82 12.57
CA GLU A 124 -5.14 -56.24 13.89
C GLU A 124 -6.63 -55.97 14.18
N MET A 125 -7.48 -56.00 13.15
CA MET A 125 -8.93 -55.81 13.28
C MET A 125 -9.67 -57.15 13.41
N ALA A 126 -9.13 -58.23 12.83
CA ALA A 126 -9.74 -59.56 12.83
C ALA A 126 -10.08 -60.07 14.25
N GLU A 127 -9.18 -59.84 15.22
CA GLU A 127 -9.34 -60.29 16.62
C GLU A 127 -10.25 -59.36 17.45
N GLN A 128 -10.50 -58.14 16.99
CA GLN A 128 -11.16 -57.09 17.77
C GLN A 128 -12.65 -56.93 17.43
N TRP A 129 -13.17 -57.68 16.45
CA TRP A 129 -14.59 -57.63 16.09
C TRP A 129 -15.48 -58.16 17.23
N PRO A 130 -16.64 -57.51 17.54
CA PRO A 130 -17.52 -57.95 18.61
C PRO A 130 -18.06 -59.36 18.37
N THR A 131 -18.03 -60.19 19.42
CA THR A 131 -18.58 -61.56 19.43
C THR A 131 -19.88 -61.65 20.23
N ALA A 132 -20.11 -60.70 21.15
CA ALA A 132 -21.36 -60.61 21.92
C ALA A 132 -22.47 -59.87 21.14
N PRO A 133 -23.76 -60.22 21.30
CA PRO A 133 -24.87 -59.56 20.63
C PRO A 133 -24.97 -58.06 20.94
N ALA A 134 -25.39 -57.28 19.95
CA ALA A 134 -25.65 -55.85 20.11
C ALA A 134 -26.72 -55.58 21.18
N GLY A 135 -26.51 -54.55 22.01
CA GLY A 135 -27.43 -54.17 23.11
C GLY A 135 -27.15 -54.86 24.45
N THR A 136 -26.13 -55.70 24.56
CA THR A 136 -25.63 -56.20 25.85
C THR A 136 -24.46 -55.34 26.34
N PRO A 137 -24.26 -55.15 27.67
CA PRO A 137 -23.13 -54.36 28.19
C PRO A 137 -21.76 -54.86 27.70
N ARG A 138 -21.62 -56.18 27.52
CA ARG A 138 -20.43 -56.82 26.95
C ARG A 138 -20.27 -56.57 25.44
N GLY A 139 -21.36 -56.54 24.68
CA GLY A 139 -21.34 -56.20 23.26
C GLY A 139 -21.04 -54.73 22.99
N GLU A 140 -21.54 -53.82 23.84
CA GLU A 140 -21.27 -52.38 23.73
C GLU A 140 -19.81 -52.04 23.99
N THR A 141 -19.22 -52.61 25.05
CA THR A 141 -17.79 -52.44 25.36
C THR A 141 -16.88 -53.02 24.27
N GLN A 142 -17.22 -54.19 23.71
CA GLN A 142 -16.50 -54.75 22.55
C GLN A 142 -16.64 -53.84 21.31
N ARG A 143 -17.82 -53.28 21.04
CA ARG A 143 -18.08 -52.36 19.92
C ARG A 143 -17.25 -51.08 20.04
N GLU A 144 -17.18 -50.49 21.23
CA GLU A 144 -16.35 -49.30 21.49
C GLU A 144 -14.86 -49.58 21.28
N ALA A 145 -14.37 -50.74 21.76
CA ALA A 145 -12.98 -51.15 21.56
C ALA A 145 -12.66 -51.41 20.07
N ALA A 146 -13.56 -52.09 19.36
CA ALA A 146 -13.48 -52.32 17.91
C ALA A 146 -13.46 -50.99 17.13
N GLN A 147 -14.33 -50.05 17.49
CA GLN A 147 -14.37 -48.72 16.89
C GLN A 147 -13.07 -47.95 17.13
N ALA A 148 -12.54 -47.95 18.36
CA ALA A 148 -11.29 -47.28 18.68
C ALA A 148 -10.10 -47.86 17.89
N GLN A 149 -10.05 -49.19 17.74
CA GLN A 149 -9.00 -49.88 16.99
C GLN A 149 -9.09 -49.60 15.48
N LEU A 150 -10.29 -49.64 14.90
CA LEU A 150 -10.50 -49.26 13.48
C LEU A 150 -10.03 -47.82 13.21
N LEU A 151 -10.38 -46.87 14.09
CA LEU A 151 -9.96 -45.48 13.94
C LEU A 151 -8.45 -45.30 14.08
N ARG A 152 -7.79 -46.11 14.92
CA ARG A 152 -6.32 -46.13 15.05
C ARG A 152 -5.67 -46.62 13.76
N ILE A 153 -6.19 -47.69 13.15
CA ILE A 153 -5.72 -48.19 11.85
C ILE A 153 -5.91 -47.11 10.76
N LEU A 154 -7.10 -46.52 10.67
CA LEU A 154 -7.39 -45.45 9.70
C LEU A 154 -6.55 -44.19 9.93
N ALA A 155 -6.26 -43.82 11.18
CA ALA A 155 -5.37 -42.71 11.50
C ALA A 155 -3.93 -42.99 11.06
N ARG A 156 -3.41 -44.21 11.27
CA ARG A 156 -2.10 -44.65 10.75
C ARG A 156 -2.04 -44.60 9.22
N GLN A 157 -3.12 -44.98 8.56
CA GLN A 157 -3.26 -44.91 7.10
C GLN A 157 -3.62 -43.48 6.60
N ARG A 158 -3.80 -42.50 7.49
CA ARG A 158 -4.27 -41.13 7.21
C ARG A 158 -5.58 -41.07 6.40
N TRP A 159 -6.48 -42.03 6.64
CA TRP A 159 -7.78 -42.16 5.94
C TRP A 159 -7.62 -42.26 4.41
N ARG A 160 -6.57 -42.97 3.97
CA ARG A 160 -6.24 -43.24 2.57
C ARG A 160 -5.84 -44.71 2.43
N PRO A 161 -5.97 -45.31 1.22
CA PRO A 161 -5.52 -46.68 1.00
C PRO A 161 -4.02 -46.84 1.25
N ARG A 162 -3.63 -48.03 1.70
CA ARG A 162 -2.24 -48.47 1.83
C ARG A 162 -1.54 -48.37 0.48
N LYS A 163 -0.39 -47.72 0.48
CA LYS A 163 0.42 -47.55 -0.73
C LYS A 163 1.45 -48.67 -0.84
N PRO A 164 1.80 -49.11 -2.06
CA PRO A 164 3.08 -49.78 -2.29
C PRO A 164 4.25 -48.79 -2.07
N PRO A 165 5.45 -49.27 -1.68
CA PRO A 165 6.55 -48.46 -1.14
C PRO A 165 7.13 -47.36 -2.06
N ALA A 166 6.85 -47.35 -3.36
CA ALA A 166 7.53 -46.50 -4.35
C ALA A 166 7.02 -45.04 -4.47
N TRP A 167 5.99 -44.60 -3.73
CA TRP A 167 5.29 -43.33 -4.02
C TRP A 167 5.28 -42.33 -2.84
N ARG A 168 6.47 -41.98 -2.34
CA ARG A 168 6.66 -41.00 -1.25
C ARG A 168 6.81 -39.54 -1.68
N THR A 169 7.08 -39.21 -2.94
CA THR A 169 7.58 -37.86 -3.32
C THR A 169 6.56 -36.83 -3.82
N ARG A 170 5.29 -37.17 -4.09
CA ARG A 170 4.30 -36.22 -4.68
C ARG A 170 3.35 -35.50 -3.70
N LEU A 171 3.49 -35.67 -2.39
CA LEU A 171 2.44 -35.27 -1.41
C LEU A 171 2.73 -34.06 -0.53
N LEU A 172 3.86 -33.37 -0.71
CA LEU A 172 4.09 -32.12 0.03
C LEU A 172 3.20 -30.96 -0.45
N PHE A 173 2.67 -30.99 -1.69
CA PHE A 173 1.94 -29.85 -2.27
C PHE A 173 0.41 -30.01 -2.37
N ALA A 174 -0.15 -31.21 -2.19
CA ALA A 174 -1.58 -31.45 -2.40
C ALA A 174 -2.46 -30.93 -1.24
N ASP A 175 -1.96 -30.98 0.01
CA ASP A 175 -2.65 -30.43 1.19
C ASP A 175 -2.39 -28.90 1.35
N VAL A 176 -1.32 -28.36 0.77
CA VAL A 176 -0.94 -26.93 0.85
C VAL A 176 -1.95 -25.99 0.16
N GLN A 177 -2.71 -26.50 -0.82
CA GLN A 177 -3.77 -25.72 -1.48
C GLN A 177 -4.88 -25.26 -0.51
N GLN A 178 -5.00 -25.89 0.66
CA GLN A 178 -5.96 -25.48 1.70
C GLN A 178 -5.42 -24.34 2.60
N PHE A 179 -4.09 -24.14 2.65
CA PHE A 179 -3.43 -23.18 3.53
C PHE A 179 -3.05 -21.87 2.82
N LEU A 180 -2.80 -21.91 1.50
CA LEU A 180 -2.46 -20.75 0.68
C LEU A 180 -3.45 -19.58 0.80
N PRO A 181 -4.79 -19.76 0.76
CA PRO A 181 -5.73 -18.64 0.84
C PRO A 181 -5.67 -17.90 2.18
N MET A 182 -5.41 -18.61 3.28
CA MET A 182 -5.33 -18.02 4.62
C MET A 182 -4.05 -17.21 4.82
N GLY A 183 -2.91 -17.71 4.30
CA GLY A 183 -1.65 -16.95 4.29
C GLY A 183 -1.73 -15.71 3.39
N LEU A 184 -2.42 -15.83 2.25
CA LEU A 184 -2.59 -14.74 1.29
C LEU A 184 -3.56 -13.67 1.81
N LEU A 185 -4.65 -14.06 2.49
CA LEU A 185 -5.57 -13.14 3.16
C LEU A 185 -4.87 -12.35 4.28
N ALA A 186 -4.07 -13.02 5.12
CA ALA A 186 -3.30 -12.38 6.18
C ALA A 186 -2.27 -11.38 5.62
N ALA A 187 -1.61 -11.74 4.50
CA ALA A 187 -0.69 -10.84 3.81
C ALA A 187 -1.40 -9.62 3.21
N LEU A 188 -2.58 -9.81 2.59
CA LEU A 188 -3.38 -8.73 2.00
C LEU A 188 -3.91 -7.75 3.05
N THR A 189 -4.39 -8.24 4.19
CA THR A 189 -4.86 -7.38 5.30
C THR A 189 -3.74 -6.56 5.94
N ALA A 190 -2.51 -7.09 5.95
CA ALA A 190 -1.38 -6.40 6.55
C ALA A 190 -0.69 -5.41 5.59
N LEU A 191 -0.76 -5.65 4.27
CA LEU A 191 -0.37 -4.67 3.23
C LEU A 191 -1.18 -3.36 3.28
N LEU A 192 -2.35 -3.39 3.89
CA LEU A 192 -3.22 -2.22 4.08
C LEU A 192 -2.90 -1.40 5.35
N THR A 193 -2.02 -1.89 6.24
CA THR A 193 -1.86 -1.32 7.60
C THR A 193 -0.43 -0.98 8.03
N ARG A 194 0.62 -1.45 7.34
CA ARG A 194 2.02 -1.12 7.67
C ARG A 194 2.91 -0.87 6.44
N PRO A 195 3.95 -0.01 6.56
CA PRO A 195 4.79 0.37 5.42
C PRO A 195 5.79 -0.70 4.95
N GLU A 196 6.13 -1.69 5.77
CA GLU A 196 7.19 -2.65 5.45
C GLU A 196 6.67 -4.01 4.96
N TRP A 197 6.65 -4.19 3.63
CA TRP A 197 6.07 -5.34 2.93
C TRP A 197 6.71 -6.70 3.28
N TYR A 198 7.97 -6.73 3.71
CA TYR A 198 8.73 -7.97 3.92
C TYR A 198 8.35 -8.70 5.23
N VAL A 199 8.00 -7.96 6.29
CA VAL A 199 7.54 -8.53 7.58
C VAL A 199 6.22 -9.28 7.39
N VAL A 200 5.36 -8.73 6.55
CA VAL A 200 4.03 -9.29 6.23
C VAL A 200 4.15 -10.60 5.46
N VAL A 201 5.04 -10.66 4.47
CA VAL A 201 5.31 -11.87 3.70
C VAL A 201 5.92 -12.97 4.59
N ALA A 202 6.86 -12.61 5.47
CA ALA A 202 7.48 -13.55 6.40
C ALA A 202 6.47 -14.16 7.38
N ALA A 203 5.57 -13.35 7.95
CA ALA A 203 4.52 -13.85 8.84
C ALA A 203 3.53 -14.79 8.14
N GLY A 204 3.10 -14.45 6.91
CA GLY A 204 2.23 -15.31 6.10
C GLY A 204 2.89 -16.66 5.74
N LEU A 205 4.17 -16.64 5.39
CA LEU A 205 4.96 -17.86 5.14
C LEU A 205 5.14 -18.70 6.41
N GLY A 206 5.43 -18.06 7.55
CA GLY A 206 5.59 -18.73 8.85
C GLY A 206 4.32 -19.47 9.31
N LEU A 207 3.16 -18.84 9.21
CA LEU A 207 1.87 -19.47 9.54
C LEU A 207 1.57 -20.67 8.64
N THR A 208 1.88 -20.55 7.35
CA THR A 208 1.68 -21.63 6.37
C THR A 208 2.59 -22.83 6.69
N ALA A 209 3.85 -22.57 7.05
CA ALA A 209 4.79 -23.60 7.47
C ALA A 209 4.33 -24.31 8.77
N LEU A 210 3.84 -23.55 9.77
CA LEU A 210 3.33 -24.08 11.03
C LEU A 210 2.13 -25.02 10.82
N LEU A 211 1.12 -24.58 10.06
CA LEU A 211 -0.08 -25.38 9.77
C LEU A 211 0.27 -26.65 8.98
N THR A 212 1.24 -26.54 8.07
CA THR A 212 1.76 -27.70 7.32
C THR A 212 2.44 -28.69 8.27
N GLY A 213 3.32 -28.21 9.16
CA GLY A 213 4.00 -29.05 10.16
C GLY A 213 3.02 -29.80 11.07
N LEU A 214 2.00 -29.12 11.60
CA LEU A 214 0.99 -29.74 12.48
C LEU A 214 0.12 -30.79 11.76
N ASN A 215 -0.11 -30.66 10.45
CA ASN A 215 -0.88 -31.63 9.65
C ASN A 215 -0.08 -32.92 9.30
N HIS A 216 1.25 -32.90 9.47
CA HIS A 216 2.15 -34.01 9.15
C HIS A 216 2.57 -34.86 10.36
N VAL A 217 2.03 -34.60 11.55
CA VAL A 217 2.32 -35.40 12.76
C VAL A 217 1.78 -36.84 12.59
N PRO A 218 2.63 -37.89 12.68
CA PRO A 218 2.22 -39.27 12.49
C PRO A 218 1.27 -39.74 13.61
N GLY A 219 0.32 -40.62 13.26
CA GLY A 219 -0.62 -41.21 14.22
C GLY A 219 -1.83 -40.34 14.61
N ARG A 220 -1.91 -39.10 14.13
CA ARG A 220 -3.09 -38.22 14.33
C ARG A 220 -3.94 -38.13 13.06
N ALA A 221 -5.25 -37.95 13.26
CA ALA A 221 -6.14 -37.61 12.16
C ALA A 221 -5.77 -36.23 11.57
N PRO A 222 -5.94 -36.01 10.25
CA PRO A 222 -5.69 -34.71 9.62
C PRO A 222 -6.49 -33.59 10.30
N LEU A 223 -5.85 -32.43 10.51
CA LEU A 223 -6.42 -31.30 11.27
C LEU A 223 -7.77 -30.82 10.75
N PHE A 224 -8.06 -31.01 9.46
CA PHE A 224 -9.29 -30.54 8.80
C PHE A 224 -10.06 -31.67 8.10
N LEU A 225 -10.01 -32.90 8.65
CA LEU A 225 -10.67 -34.07 8.06
C LEU A 225 -12.15 -33.80 7.70
N TRP A 226 -12.92 -33.11 8.57
CA TRP A 226 -14.34 -32.83 8.32
C TRP A 226 -14.61 -31.81 7.20
N LEU A 227 -13.61 -31.00 6.82
CA LEU A 227 -13.72 -30.06 5.70
C LEU A 227 -13.46 -30.74 4.35
N ARG A 228 -12.91 -31.96 4.34
CA ARG A 228 -12.66 -32.73 3.12
C ARG A 228 -13.97 -33.10 2.42
N ARG A 229 -13.93 -33.15 1.08
CA ARG A 229 -15.12 -33.41 0.25
C ARG A 229 -15.62 -34.83 0.44
N GLU A 230 -14.70 -35.79 0.50
CA GLU A 230 -14.99 -37.20 0.76
C GLU A 230 -15.65 -37.41 2.12
N SER A 231 -15.20 -36.71 3.16
CA SER A 231 -15.79 -36.81 4.50
C SER A 231 -17.18 -36.17 4.58
N LYS A 232 -17.41 -35.04 3.89
CA LYS A 232 -18.75 -34.45 3.76
C LYS A 232 -19.71 -35.35 3.00
N TRP A 233 -19.29 -35.90 1.86
CA TRP A 233 -20.07 -36.87 1.11
C TRP A 233 -20.40 -38.10 1.97
N PHE A 234 -19.37 -38.63 2.65
CA PHE A 234 -19.50 -39.78 3.52
C PHE A 234 -20.52 -39.55 4.64
N LEU A 235 -20.66 -38.33 5.15
CA LEU A 235 -21.66 -37.95 6.18
C LEU A 235 -23.04 -37.60 5.63
N THR A 236 -23.16 -37.23 4.37
CA THR A 236 -24.42 -36.70 3.81
C THR A 236 -25.13 -37.69 2.90
N THR A 237 -24.44 -38.70 2.38
CA THR A 237 -25.04 -39.68 1.48
C THR A 237 -26.12 -40.52 2.18
N THR A 238 -27.33 -40.58 1.62
CA THR A 238 -28.44 -41.36 2.20
C THR A 238 -28.26 -42.86 1.98
N PHE A 239 -27.46 -43.29 1.00
CA PHE A 239 -27.19 -44.70 0.70
C PHE A 239 -26.63 -45.47 1.89
N LEU A 240 -25.81 -44.80 2.71
CA LEU A 240 -25.19 -45.40 3.90
C LEU A 240 -26.15 -45.48 5.11
N GLN A 241 -27.38 -44.97 5.02
CA GLN A 241 -28.37 -45.13 6.09
C GLN A 241 -28.80 -46.60 6.26
N ILE A 242 -28.76 -47.37 5.17
CA ILE A 242 -29.05 -48.82 5.15
C ILE A 242 -28.01 -49.57 6.00
N ALA A 243 -26.73 -49.18 5.92
CA ALA A 243 -25.66 -49.72 6.75
C ALA A 243 -25.71 -49.23 8.20
N ALA A 244 -26.10 -47.97 8.43
CA ALA A 244 -25.99 -47.35 9.76
C ALA A 244 -27.07 -47.78 10.78
N ARG A 245 -28.17 -48.41 10.36
CA ARG A 245 -29.35 -48.78 11.20
C ARG A 245 -29.81 -47.67 12.19
N ARG A 246 -29.49 -46.39 11.95
CA ARG A 246 -29.73 -45.23 12.84
C ARG A 246 -29.91 -43.91 12.06
N GLN A 247 -30.55 -42.92 12.70
CA GLN A 247 -30.87 -41.58 12.14
C GLN A 247 -29.62 -40.76 11.74
N PRO A 248 -29.72 -39.83 10.77
CA PRO A 248 -28.59 -39.09 10.23
C PRO A 248 -27.94 -38.15 11.26
N ALA A 249 -26.62 -38.26 11.43
CA ALA A 249 -25.84 -37.33 12.25
C ALA A 249 -25.71 -35.96 11.55
N SER A 250 -26.19 -34.89 12.20
CA SER A 250 -26.07 -33.52 11.67
C SER A 250 -24.64 -32.99 11.77
N VAL A 251 -24.10 -32.51 10.64
CA VAL A 251 -22.77 -31.88 10.57
C VAL A 251 -22.94 -30.37 10.65
N ARG A 252 -22.23 -29.70 11.56
CA ARG A 252 -22.17 -28.22 11.62
C ARG A 252 -20.75 -27.75 11.35
N LEU A 253 -20.59 -26.84 10.38
CA LEU A 253 -19.30 -26.36 9.86
C LEU A 253 -18.35 -25.83 10.96
N LEU A 254 -18.92 -25.25 12.02
CA LEU A 254 -18.22 -24.59 13.14
C LEU A 254 -18.03 -25.49 14.38
N ARG A 255 -18.34 -26.79 14.31
CA ARG A 255 -18.17 -27.72 15.45
C ARG A 255 -17.25 -28.90 15.09
N PRO A 256 -15.91 -28.73 15.16
CA PRO A 256 -14.94 -29.72 14.68
C PRO A 256 -15.01 -31.06 15.43
N VAL A 257 -15.11 -31.03 16.76
CA VAL A 257 -15.14 -32.26 17.59
C VAL A 257 -16.38 -33.11 17.33
N ARG A 258 -17.57 -32.48 17.20
CA ARG A 258 -18.82 -33.21 16.92
C ARG A 258 -18.82 -33.80 15.51
N SER A 259 -18.31 -33.05 14.54
CA SER A 259 -18.20 -33.50 13.15
C SER A 259 -17.22 -34.68 13.02
N TRP A 260 -16.11 -34.66 13.77
CA TRP A 260 -15.17 -35.78 13.82
C TRP A 260 -15.79 -37.04 14.42
N ARG A 261 -16.49 -36.93 15.56
CA ARG A 261 -17.19 -38.07 16.18
C ARG A 261 -18.23 -38.69 15.24
N ALA A 262 -18.97 -37.86 14.50
CA ALA A 262 -19.94 -38.34 13.51
C ALA A 262 -19.27 -39.13 12.37
N ILE A 263 -18.10 -38.68 11.88
CA ILE A 263 -17.32 -39.42 10.87
C ILE A 263 -16.84 -40.75 11.43
N ALA A 264 -16.35 -40.74 12.67
CA ALA A 264 -15.81 -41.91 13.34
C ALA A 264 -16.87 -43.00 13.58
N THR A 265 -18.07 -42.64 14.04
CA THR A 265 -19.19 -43.59 14.19
C THR A 265 -19.60 -44.16 12.85
N ARG A 266 -19.76 -43.31 11.85
CA ARG A 266 -20.21 -43.75 10.52
C ARG A 266 -19.18 -44.62 9.79
N ALA A 267 -17.89 -44.37 10.01
CA ALA A 267 -16.83 -45.21 9.43
C ALA A 267 -16.89 -46.63 9.98
N TYR A 268 -17.22 -46.79 11.26
CA TYR A 268 -17.40 -48.09 11.90
C TYR A 268 -18.64 -48.82 11.38
N ASP A 269 -19.79 -48.14 11.27
CA ASP A 269 -21.01 -48.77 10.75
C ASP A 269 -20.85 -49.24 9.30
N VAL A 270 -20.09 -48.50 8.49
CA VAL A 270 -19.75 -48.91 7.12
C VAL A 270 -18.75 -50.07 7.12
N ALA A 271 -17.77 -50.07 8.00
CA ALA A 271 -16.83 -51.20 8.14
C ALA A 271 -17.54 -52.50 8.54
N GLU A 272 -18.53 -52.40 9.43
CA GLU A 272 -19.40 -53.51 9.84
C GLU A 272 -20.19 -54.07 8.64
N ALA A 273 -20.82 -53.21 7.84
CA ALA A 273 -21.54 -53.61 6.63
C ALA A 273 -20.63 -54.13 5.50
N LEU A 274 -19.42 -53.59 5.36
CA LEU A 274 -18.44 -54.08 4.39
C LEU A 274 -17.93 -55.49 4.74
N ARG A 275 -17.83 -55.81 6.04
CA ARG A 275 -17.47 -57.15 6.53
C ARG A 275 -18.54 -58.20 6.24
N GLU A 276 -19.82 -57.81 6.28
CA GLU A 276 -20.95 -58.69 5.94
C GLU A 276 -20.95 -59.10 4.45
N GLY A 277 -20.22 -58.37 3.59
CA GLY A 277 -20.00 -58.72 2.18
C GLY A 277 -21.20 -58.50 1.26
N GLY A 278 -21.13 -59.06 0.04
CA GLY A 278 -22.20 -59.05 -0.94
C GLY A 278 -22.39 -57.74 -1.72
N SER A 279 -23.60 -57.55 -2.26
CA SER A 279 -23.90 -56.48 -3.23
C SER A 279 -23.74 -55.05 -2.69
N PHE A 280 -23.79 -54.86 -1.37
CA PHE A 280 -23.61 -53.54 -0.74
C PHE A 280 -22.22 -52.96 -0.99
N GLN A 281 -21.16 -53.76 -0.88
CA GLN A 281 -19.78 -53.32 -1.11
C GLN A 281 -19.62 -52.82 -2.55
N LEU A 282 -20.09 -53.61 -3.52
CA LEU A 282 -20.02 -53.28 -4.93
C LEU A 282 -20.80 -52.00 -5.25
N GLN A 283 -22.05 -51.91 -4.79
CA GLN A 283 -22.89 -50.73 -4.97
C GLN A 283 -22.30 -49.46 -4.35
N LEU A 284 -21.67 -49.56 -3.16
CA LEU A 284 -21.00 -48.43 -2.52
C LEU A 284 -19.77 -47.96 -3.32
N CYS A 285 -19.01 -48.89 -3.89
CA CYS A 285 -17.86 -48.57 -4.75
C CYS A 285 -18.29 -47.87 -6.04
N VAL A 286 -19.34 -48.36 -6.70
CA VAL A 286 -19.94 -47.72 -7.89
C VAL A 286 -20.40 -46.31 -7.57
N LEU A 287 -21.13 -46.13 -6.45
CA LEU A 287 -21.59 -44.81 -6.02
C LEU A 287 -20.42 -43.85 -5.75
N ALA A 288 -19.38 -44.31 -5.07
CA ALA A 288 -18.20 -43.51 -4.78
C ALA A 288 -17.45 -43.10 -6.05
N LEU A 289 -17.35 -44.00 -7.03
CA LEU A 289 -16.76 -43.72 -8.35
C LEU A 289 -17.56 -42.66 -9.11
N PHE A 290 -18.88 -42.79 -9.19
CA PHE A 290 -19.75 -41.82 -9.89
C PHE A 290 -19.68 -40.43 -9.28
N GLU A 291 -19.68 -40.33 -7.96
CA GLU A 291 -19.57 -39.04 -7.27
C GLU A 291 -18.21 -38.37 -7.50
N ASP A 292 -17.14 -39.16 -7.52
CA ASP A 292 -15.82 -38.66 -7.88
C ASP A 292 -15.76 -38.22 -9.35
N LEU A 293 -16.31 -38.98 -10.29
CA LEU A 293 -16.36 -38.60 -11.71
C LEU A 293 -17.24 -37.36 -11.95
N ARG A 294 -18.37 -37.24 -11.26
CA ARG A 294 -19.25 -36.06 -11.30
C ARG A 294 -18.53 -34.81 -10.79
N ASP A 295 -17.81 -34.90 -9.68
CA ASP A 295 -16.97 -33.82 -9.16
C ASP A 295 -15.86 -33.42 -10.16
N ASN A 296 -15.32 -34.41 -10.88
CA ASN A 296 -14.31 -34.21 -11.91
C ASN A 296 -14.87 -33.49 -13.16
N HIS A 297 -16.16 -33.62 -13.47
CA HIS A 297 -16.80 -33.03 -14.66
C HIS A 297 -17.78 -31.90 -14.35
N ARG A 298 -17.89 -31.46 -13.09
CA ARG A 298 -18.76 -30.35 -12.69
C ARG A 298 -18.43 -29.07 -13.46
N ARG A 299 -19.40 -28.57 -14.24
CA ARG A 299 -19.26 -27.36 -15.09
C ARG A 299 -19.05 -26.10 -14.27
N VAL A 300 -19.90 -25.87 -13.26
CA VAL A 300 -19.88 -24.68 -12.39
C VAL A 300 -19.20 -25.02 -11.06
N GLY A 301 -17.90 -24.83 -11.02
CA GLY A 301 -17.08 -24.91 -9.81
C GLY A 301 -15.92 -23.94 -9.89
N TRP A 302 -15.26 -23.66 -8.76
CA TRP A 302 -14.19 -22.66 -8.66
C TRP A 302 -13.01 -22.87 -9.62
N ASP A 303 -12.77 -24.10 -10.07
CA ASP A 303 -11.69 -24.47 -10.99
C ASP A 303 -12.19 -24.71 -12.44
N LEU A 304 -13.50 -24.49 -12.67
CA LEU A 304 -14.18 -24.62 -13.97
C LEU A 304 -13.81 -25.90 -14.75
N ARG A 305 -13.59 -27.00 -14.01
CA ARG A 305 -13.03 -28.25 -14.55
C ARG A 305 -13.89 -28.85 -15.66
N GLY A 306 -15.21 -28.85 -15.47
CA GLY A 306 -16.16 -29.36 -16.47
C GLY A 306 -16.11 -28.59 -17.78
N LEU A 307 -15.89 -27.26 -17.74
CA LEU A 307 -15.72 -26.47 -18.97
C LEU A 307 -14.41 -26.79 -19.70
N LYS A 308 -13.41 -27.34 -19.01
CA LYS A 308 -12.13 -27.77 -19.60
C LYS A 308 -12.17 -29.23 -20.06
N ARG A 309 -13.06 -30.08 -19.55
CA ARG A 309 -13.20 -31.51 -19.88
C ARG A 309 -14.40 -31.75 -20.78
N THR A 310 -14.18 -31.71 -22.09
CA THR A 310 -15.24 -31.72 -23.12
C THR A 310 -15.58 -33.10 -23.67
N ARG A 311 -15.05 -34.18 -23.10
CA ARG A 311 -15.36 -35.57 -23.49
C ARG A 311 -15.66 -36.37 -22.21
N PRO A 312 -16.70 -37.22 -22.21
CA PRO A 312 -17.01 -38.05 -21.06
C PRO A 312 -15.88 -39.08 -20.81
N PRO A 313 -15.67 -39.51 -19.56
CA PRO A 313 -14.85 -40.66 -19.25
C PRO A 313 -15.49 -41.93 -19.83
N MET A 314 -14.67 -42.83 -20.40
CA MET A 314 -15.14 -44.11 -20.94
C MET A 314 -14.56 -45.30 -20.17
N LEU A 315 -15.35 -46.33 -19.92
CA LEU A 315 -14.91 -47.59 -19.32
C LEU A 315 -15.13 -48.73 -20.32
N PHE A 316 -14.07 -49.44 -20.66
CA PHE A 316 -14.11 -50.62 -21.51
C PHE A 316 -14.05 -51.89 -20.65
N LEU A 317 -15.07 -52.74 -20.78
CA LEU A 317 -15.18 -54.04 -20.11
C LEU A 317 -15.13 -55.13 -21.17
N SER A 318 -14.03 -55.86 -21.25
CA SER A 318 -13.85 -56.86 -22.30
C SER A 318 -14.02 -58.28 -21.78
N ARG A 319 -14.64 -59.15 -22.58
CA ARG A 319 -14.89 -60.57 -22.29
C ARG A 319 -15.71 -60.79 -21.02
N ILE A 320 -16.89 -60.18 -20.91
CA ILE A 320 -17.80 -60.41 -19.77
C ILE A 320 -18.34 -61.83 -19.79
N SER A 321 -18.32 -62.50 -18.63
CA SER A 321 -18.97 -63.78 -18.40
C SER A 321 -19.61 -63.85 -17.01
N GLU A 322 -20.42 -64.87 -16.76
CA GLU A 322 -21.08 -65.08 -15.46
C GLU A 322 -20.08 -65.15 -14.28
N GLY A 323 -18.91 -65.76 -14.49
CA GLY A 323 -17.94 -66.05 -13.43
C GLY A 323 -16.87 -64.99 -13.16
N ASN A 324 -16.77 -63.91 -13.96
CA ASN A 324 -15.67 -62.94 -13.84
C ASN A 324 -16.07 -61.60 -13.20
N GLY A 325 -17.32 -61.49 -12.73
CA GLY A 325 -17.86 -60.31 -12.04
C GLY A 325 -18.31 -59.17 -12.96
N GLY A 326 -18.16 -59.28 -14.28
CA GLY A 326 -18.58 -58.25 -15.25
C GLY A 326 -20.09 -58.03 -15.26
N VAL A 327 -20.88 -59.12 -15.17
CA VAL A 327 -22.35 -59.06 -15.10
C VAL A 327 -22.81 -58.33 -13.83
N GLU A 328 -22.24 -58.66 -12.67
CA GLU A 328 -22.56 -58.02 -11.38
C GLU A 328 -22.18 -56.53 -11.36
N LEU A 329 -21.07 -56.16 -12.00
CA LEU A 329 -20.71 -54.75 -12.16
C LEU A 329 -21.75 -53.98 -12.98
N ILE A 330 -22.21 -54.52 -14.10
CA ILE A 330 -23.24 -53.89 -14.93
C ILE A 330 -24.57 -53.76 -14.16
N ARG A 331 -24.97 -54.82 -13.43
CA ARG A 331 -26.15 -54.80 -12.55
C ARG A 331 -26.05 -53.68 -11.50
N ALA A 332 -24.93 -53.61 -10.78
CA ALA A 332 -24.70 -52.57 -9.77
C ALA A 332 -24.68 -51.16 -10.36
N VAL A 333 -24.14 -50.95 -11.56
CA VAL A 333 -24.20 -49.67 -12.28
C VAL A 333 -25.64 -49.28 -12.59
N SER A 334 -26.42 -50.19 -13.16
CA SER A 334 -27.83 -49.94 -13.48
C SER A 334 -28.67 -49.64 -12.24
N ASP A 335 -28.44 -50.38 -11.15
CA ASP A 335 -29.12 -50.19 -9.86
C ASP A 335 -28.84 -48.81 -9.27
N ILE A 336 -27.57 -48.41 -9.18
CA ILE A 336 -27.19 -47.13 -8.58
C ILE A 336 -27.73 -45.95 -9.39
N ARG A 337 -27.67 -46.02 -10.72
CA ARG A 337 -28.21 -44.97 -11.59
C ARG A 337 -29.74 -44.85 -11.48
N SER A 338 -30.43 -45.97 -11.32
CA SER A 338 -31.89 -45.99 -11.13
C SER A 338 -32.32 -45.45 -9.77
N ARG A 339 -31.55 -45.73 -8.71
CA ARG A 339 -31.87 -45.26 -7.35
C ARG A 339 -31.64 -43.77 -7.12
N ARG A 340 -30.72 -43.13 -7.86
CA ARG A 340 -30.23 -41.78 -7.54
C ARG A 340 -30.80 -40.65 -8.38
N SER A 341 -31.45 -40.91 -9.53
CA SER A 341 -31.97 -39.91 -10.49
C SER A 341 -30.96 -38.83 -10.96
N GLU A 342 -29.74 -38.81 -10.43
CA GLU A 342 -28.64 -37.91 -10.76
C GLU A 342 -27.77 -38.55 -11.82
N LEU A 343 -27.60 -37.86 -12.95
CA LEU A 343 -26.77 -38.34 -14.05
C LEU A 343 -25.28 -38.32 -13.65
N ASP A 344 -24.53 -39.32 -14.12
CA ASP A 344 -23.07 -39.38 -14.03
C ASP A 344 -22.46 -39.36 -15.44
N PRO A 345 -21.20 -38.91 -15.58
CA PRO A 345 -20.62 -38.71 -16.91
C PRO A 345 -20.06 -40.01 -17.54
N LEU A 346 -20.10 -41.17 -16.86
CA LEU A 346 -19.40 -42.37 -17.32
C LEU A 346 -20.12 -43.08 -18.47
N LEU A 347 -19.44 -43.26 -19.60
CA LEU A 347 -19.93 -44.11 -20.68
C LEU A 347 -19.24 -45.48 -20.60
N ILE A 348 -20.01 -46.57 -20.55
CA ILE A 348 -19.46 -47.93 -20.47
C ILE A 348 -19.70 -48.62 -21.80
N VAL A 349 -18.65 -49.25 -22.34
CA VAL A 349 -18.71 -50.10 -23.53
C VAL A 349 -18.21 -51.48 -23.12
N ALA A 350 -19.01 -52.50 -23.38
CA ALA A 350 -18.73 -53.86 -22.98
C ALA A 350 -19.01 -54.86 -24.10
N ASP A 351 -18.25 -55.95 -24.15
CA ASP A 351 -18.62 -57.17 -24.88
C ASP A 351 -18.99 -58.30 -23.91
N VAL A 352 -20.03 -59.04 -24.26
CA VAL A 352 -20.51 -60.24 -23.55
C VAL A 352 -20.67 -61.38 -24.54
N SER A 353 -20.40 -62.61 -24.10
CA SER A 353 -20.65 -63.79 -24.92
C SER A 353 -22.13 -63.90 -25.29
N ALA A 354 -22.44 -64.48 -26.45
CA ALA A 354 -23.83 -64.66 -26.87
C ALA A 354 -24.63 -65.51 -25.85
N ALA A 355 -23.99 -66.48 -25.20
CA ALA A 355 -24.58 -67.33 -24.17
C ALA A 355 -24.95 -66.55 -22.89
N ASP A 356 -24.07 -65.65 -22.44
CA ASP A 356 -24.28 -64.88 -21.21
C ASP A 356 -25.08 -63.59 -21.44
N ALA A 357 -25.32 -63.22 -22.70
CA ALA A 357 -26.08 -62.02 -23.04
C ALA A 357 -27.46 -62.03 -22.37
N ALA A 358 -28.11 -63.20 -22.27
CA ALA A 358 -29.39 -63.40 -21.59
C ALA A 358 -29.41 -62.93 -20.12
N LEU A 359 -28.27 -63.00 -19.42
CA LEU A 359 -28.13 -62.56 -18.02
C LEU A 359 -28.30 -61.04 -17.83
N LEU A 360 -28.22 -60.29 -18.94
CA LEU A 360 -28.41 -58.86 -19.05
C LEU A 360 -29.71 -58.50 -19.78
N GLU A 361 -30.67 -59.43 -19.87
CA GLU A 361 -31.97 -59.18 -20.50
C GLU A 361 -32.83 -58.16 -19.77
N ARG A 362 -33.48 -57.35 -20.60
CA ARG A 362 -34.62 -56.52 -20.25
C ARG A 362 -35.79 -57.46 -20.02
N GLY A 363 -36.55 -57.30 -18.93
CA GLY A 363 -37.96 -57.70 -18.95
C GLY A 363 -38.65 -56.85 -20.00
N MET A 364 -38.73 -57.33 -21.24
CA MET A 364 -39.44 -56.68 -22.32
C MET A 364 -40.94 -56.82 -22.02
N VAL A 365 -41.67 -55.70 -22.08
CA VAL A 365 -43.07 -55.77 -22.49
C VAL A 365 -43.04 -56.34 -23.91
N ASP A 366 -43.89 -57.32 -24.20
CA ASP A 366 -44.02 -57.95 -25.52
C ASP A 366 -43.91 -56.90 -26.63
N GLU A 367 -43.14 -57.20 -27.68
CA GLU A 367 -43.28 -56.48 -28.95
C GLU A 367 -44.77 -56.49 -29.30
N PRO A 368 -45.43 -55.33 -29.54
CA PRO A 368 -46.69 -55.39 -30.24
C PRO A 368 -46.37 -56.08 -31.57
N ALA A 369 -47.15 -57.10 -31.93
CA ALA A 369 -46.99 -57.90 -33.14
C ALA A 369 -46.99 -57.07 -34.46
N ASP A 370 -47.13 -55.75 -34.36
CA ASP A 370 -47.03 -54.76 -35.43
C ASP A 370 -45.96 -53.69 -35.10
N ALA A 371 -44.67 -54.04 -35.20
CA ALA A 371 -43.60 -53.04 -35.21
C ALA A 371 -43.40 -52.49 -36.64
N PRO A 372 -43.58 -51.18 -36.91
CA PRO A 372 -43.40 -50.63 -38.24
C PRO A 372 -41.91 -50.59 -38.61
N TYR A 373 -41.54 -51.32 -39.67
CA TYR A 373 -40.30 -51.23 -40.47
C TYR A 373 -38.99 -50.97 -39.68
N ALA A 374 -38.23 -52.03 -39.37
CA ALA A 374 -36.84 -51.89 -38.96
C ALA A 374 -36.02 -51.23 -40.10
N PRO A 375 -35.25 -50.15 -39.83
CA PRO A 375 -34.47 -49.47 -40.87
C PRO A 375 -33.48 -50.43 -41.57
N PRO A 376 -33.29 -50.32 -42.91
CA PRO A 376 -32.48 -51.27 -43.68
C PRO A 376 -30.98 -51.11 -43.41
N GLN A 377 -30.52 -49.92 -43.02
CA GLN A 377 -29.11 -49.64 -42.75
C GLN A 377 -28.80 -49.82 -41.26
N PHE A 378 -27.71 -50.54 -40.94
CA PHE A 378 -27.29 -50.80 -39.56
C PHE A 378 -27.10 -49.52 -38.72
N GLN A 379 -26.55 -48.46 -39.31
CA GLN A 379 -26.40 -47.16 -38.62
C GLN A 379 -27.74 -46.55 -38.19
N GLN A 380 -28.79 -46.71 -38.98
CA GLN A 380 -30.12 -46.22 -38.65
C GLN A 380 -30.76 -47.09 -37.55
N ARG A 381 -30.51 -48.41 -37.56
CA ARG A 381 -30.91 -49.34 -36.48
C ARG A 381 -30.28 -48.97 -35.14
N LEU A 382 -28.96 -48.69 -35.12
CA LEU A 382 -28.26 -48.25 -33.90
C LEU A 382 -28.90 -46.99 -33.30
N ARG A 383 -29.22 -46.00 -34.14
CA ARG A 383 -29.86 -44.76 -33.69
C ARG A 383 -31.26 -45.01 -33.16
N TYR A 384 -32.05 -45.84 -33.86
CA TYR A 384 -33.37 -46.25 -33.39
C TYR A 384 -33.31 -46.96 -32.04
N TRP A 385 -32.40 -47.92 -31.85
CA TRP A 385 -32.22 -48.60 -30.56
C TRP A 385 -31.83 -47.64 -29.43
N TYR A 386 -30.95 -46.67 -29.71
CA TYR A 386 -30.60 -45.64 -28.76
C TYR A 386 -31.80 -44.74 -28.40
N ASP A 387 -32.53 -44.23 -29.39
CA ASP A 387 -33.68 -43.34 -29.18
C ASP A 387 -34.82 -44.08 -28.43
N ALA A 388 -35.08 -45.34 -28.79
CA ALA A 388 -36.06 -46.19 -28.11
C ALA A 388 -35.66 -46.51 -26.67
N TRP A 389 -34.36 -46.76 -26.41
CA TRP A 389 -33.84 -46.92 -25.06
C TRP A 389 -33.99 -45.62 -24.24
N ALA A 390 -33.54 -44.49 -24.79
CA ALA A 390 -33.57 -43.19 -24.11
C ALA A 390 -35.00 -42.74 -23.79
N GLY A 391 -35.95 -42.96 -24.72
CA GLY A 391 -37.38 -42.66 -24.52
C GLY A 391 -38.03 -43.49 -23.42
N ASN A 392 -37.63 -44.76 -23.26
CA ASN A 392 -38.19 -45.69 -22.27
C ASN A 392 -37.45 -45.69 -20.92
N LEU A 393 -36.33 -44.98 -20.80
CA LEU A 393 -35.48 -44.96 -19.61
C LEU A 393 -36.24 -44.55 -18.34
N ARG A 394 -37.16 -43.59 -18.43
CA ARG A 394 -37.99 -43.15 -17.29
C ARG A 394 -39.00 -44.21 -16.84
N ALA A 395 -39.60 -44.94 -17.78
CA ALA A 395 -40.55 -46.01 -17.47
C ALA A 395 -39.84 -47.23 -16.86
N GLY A 396 -38.65 -47.57 -17.37
CA GLY A 396 -37.84 -48.70 -16.89
C GLY A 396 -37.21 -48.51 -15.51
N GLN A 397 -37.23 -47.30 -14.94
CA GLN A 397 -36.76 -47.01 -13.57
C GLN A 397 -37.80 -47.34 -12.49
N SER A 398 -39.01 -47.78 -12.86
CA SER A 398 -40.09 -48.07 -11.91
C SER A 398 -39.76 -49.26 -11.00
N PRO A 399 -39.93 -49.15 -9.67
CA PRO A 399 -39.68 -50.25 -8.71
C PRO A 399 -40.51 -51.52 -8.94
N SER A 400 -41.58 -51.43 -9.74
CA SER A 400 -42.49 -52.54 -10.04
C SER A 400 -41.92 -53.56 -11.03
N LEU A 401 -40.80 -53.26 -11.70
CA LEU A 401 -40.13 -54.14 -12.67
C LEU A 401 -38.86 -54.73 -12.05
N VAL A 402 -39.01 -55.75 -11.20
CA VAL A 402 -37.95 -56.34 -10.32
C VAL A 402 -36.75 -56.96 -11.07
N ARG A 403 -36.75 -57.01 -12.42
CA ARG A 403 -35.63 -57.50 -13.24
C ARG A 403 -35.19 -56.55 -14.37
N ALA A 404 -35.61 -55.28 -14.36
CA ALA A 404 -35.20 -54.35 -15.42
C ALA A 404 -33.76 -53.82 -15.19
N LEU A 405 -32.90 -53.91 -16.21
CA LEU A 405 -31.62 -53.20 -16.30
C LEU A 405 -31.77 -51.94 -17.19
N PRO A 406 -32.45 -50.87 -16.72
CA PRO A 406 -32.89 -49.76 -17.58
C PRO A 406 -31.73 -48.97 -18.20
N TRP A 407 -30.52 -49.02 -17.64
CA TRP A 407 -29.36 -48.29 -18.16
C TRP A 407 -28.53 -49.07 -19.18
N VAL A 408 -28.92 -50.32 -19.47
CA VAL A 408 -28.21 -51.20 -20.40
C VAL A 408 -28.85 -51.13 -21.79
N LEU A 409 -28.03 -50.75 -22.77
CA LEU A 409 -28.35 -50.78 -24.19
C LEU A 409 -27.60 -51.95 -24.82
N ARG A 410 -28.30 -53.06 -25.01
CA ARG A 410 -27.76 -54.22 -25.73
C ARG A 410 -27.87 -53.99 -27.23
N ILE A 411 -26.79 -54.31 -27.94
CA ILE A 411 -26.68 -54.17 -29.38
C ILE A 411 -26.29 -55.53 -29.94
N PRO A 412 -27.24 -56.28 -30.52
CA PRO A 412 -26.93 -57.50 -31.26
C PRO A 412 -26.19 -57.14 -32.54
N LEU A 413 -25.05 -57.79 -32.77
CA LEU A 413 -24.22 -57.61 -33.95
C LEU A 413 -24.43 -58.81 -34.89
N PRO A 414 -25.08 -58.62 -36.06
CA PRO A 414 -25.30 -59.68 -37.02
C PRO A 414 -23.99 -60.00 -37.77
N ALA A 415 -23.84 -61.26 -38.20
CA ALA A 415 -22.61 -61.78 -38.79
C ALA A 415 -22.15 -61.01 -40.05
N ASP A 416 -23.09 -60.48 -40.84
CA ASP A 416 -22.79 -59.68 -42.04
C ASP A 416 -22.08 -58.36 -41.72
N GLN A 417 -22.34 -57.77 -40.54
CA GLN A 417 -21.76 -56.52 -40.09
C GLN A 417 -20.43 -56.69 -39.34
N LEU A 418 -20.07 -57.93 -38.97
CA LEU A 418 -18.82 -58.30 -38.29
C LEU A 418 -17.68 -58.63 -39.27
N ARG A 419 -17.98 -58.73 -40.57
CA ARG A 419 -16.98 -59.01 -41.60
C ARG A 419 -15.94 -57.89 -41.70
N GLU A 420 -14.66 -58.29 -41.76
CA GLU A 420 -13.56 -57.36 -41.99
C GLU A 420 -13.66 -56.68 -43.36
N LEU A 421 -13.59 -55.36 -43.35
CA LEU A 421 -13.55 -54.50 -44.51
C LEU A 421 -12.12 -54.36 -45.04
N PRO A 422 -11.93 -54.14 -46.35
CA PRO A 422 -10.65 -53.75 -46.92
C PRO A 422 -10.07 -52.50 -46.24
N GLU A 423 -8.76 -52.42 -46.02
CA GLU A 423 -8.11 -51.29 -45.30
C GLU A 423 -8.47 -49.91 -45.84
N ARG A 424 -8.65 -49.78 -47.17
CA ARG A 424 -9.07 -48.54 -47.84
C ARG A 424 -10.45 -48.03 -47.42
N GLU A 425 -11.29 -48.89 -46.88
CA GLU A 425 -12.65 -48.59 -46.43
C GLU A 425 -12.73 -48.37 -44.92
N TRP A 426 -11.61 -48.51 -44.20
CA TRP A 426 -11.56 -48.22 -42.77
C TRP A 426 -11.89 -46.75 -42.49
N ARG A 427 -12.85 -46.52 -41.60
CA ARG A 427 -13.23 -45.18 -41.16
C ARG A 427 -13.08 -45.04 -39.65
N CYS A 428 -12.85 -43.81 -39.20
CA CYS A 428 -12.88 -43.44 -37.79
C CYS A 428 -13.65 -42.12 -37.64
N ALA A 429 -14.83 -42.18 -37.03
CA ALA A 429 -15.61 -40.98 -36.73
C ALA A 429 -15.02 -40.26 -35.52
N ARG A 430 -14.94 -38.93 -35.57
CA ARG A 430 -14.46 -38.09 -34.45
C ARG A 430 -15.27 -36.80 -34.34
N ALA A 431 -15.80 -36.52 -33.15
CA ALA A 431 -16.43 -35.25 -32.85
C ALA A 431 -15.41 -34.10 -32.81
N ARG A 432 -15.69 -32.99 -33.52
CA ARG A 432 -14.80 -31.81 -33.65
C ARG A 432 -14.37 -31.24 -32.30
N SER A 433 -13.09 -31.23 -31.95
CA SER A 433 -12.60 -30.68 -30.67
C SER A 433 -12.10 -29.24 -30.81
N ARG A 434 -12.87 -28.23 -30.38
CA ARG A 434 -12.33 -26.87 -30.16
C ARG A 434 -12.03 -26.70 -28.66
N PRO A 435 -10.86 -26.13 -28.28
CA PRO A 435 -10.62 -25.79 -26.88
C PRO A 435 -11.65 -24.74 -26.44
N SER A 436 -12.20 -24.87 -25.24
CA SER A 436 -13.16 -23.90 -24.71
C SER A 436 -12.46 -22.57 -24.40
N ALA A 437 -13.15 -21.44 -24.59
CA ALA A 437 -12.64 -20.12 -24.18
C ALA A 437 -12.26 -20.09 -22.69
N ALA A 438 -13.00 -20.84 -21.86
CA ALA A 438 -12.68 -21.05 -20.45
C ALA A 438 -11.31 -21.71 -20.23
N ARG A 439 -10.83 -22.58 -21.12
CA ARG A 439 -9.49 -23.17 -21.05
C ARG A 439 -8.39 -22.12 -21.29
N VAL A 440 -8.66 -21.13 -22.15
CA VAL A 440 -7.73 -20.02 -22.44
C VAL A 440 -7.75 -19.00 -21.30
N LEU A 441 -8.93 -18.47 -20.96
CA LEU A 441 -9.12 -17.45 -19.91
C LEU A 441 -8.63 -17.90 -18.53
N TRP A 442 -8.78 -19.19 -18.21
CA TRP A 442 -8.31 -19.79 -16.95
C TRP A 442 -7.05 -20.62 -17.12
N SER A 443 -6.17 -20.20 -18.04
CA SER A 443 -4.81 -20.72 -18.15
C SER A 443 -3.88 -20.01 -17.17
N LEU A 444 -2.77 -20.67 -16.82
CA LEU A 444 -1.71 -20.05 -16.01
C LEU A 444 -1.15 -18.79 -16.69
N HIS A 445 -1.13 -18.77 -18.03
CA HIS A 445 -0.64 -17.64 -18.82
C HIS A 445 -1.57 -16.42 -18.73
N SER A 446 -2.89 -16.60 -18.78
CA SER A 446 -3.83 -15.48 -18.62
C SER A 446 -3.78 -14.90 -17.21
N LEU A 447 -3.66 -15.74 -16.18
CA LEU A 447 -3.42 -15.27 -14.82
C LEU A 447 -2.11 -14.48 -14.74
N GLY A 448 -1.02 -15.01 -15.33
CA GLY A 448 0.27 -14.34 -15.38
C GLY A 448 0.21 -12.96 -16.06
N ILE A 449 -0.52 -12.83 -17.17
CA ILE A 449 -0.72 -11.56 -17.88
C ILE A 449 -1.52 -10.58 -17.03
N VAL A 450 -2.63 -11.00 -16.42
CA VAL A 450 -3.43 -10.11 -15.56
C VAL A 450 -2.62 -9.65 -14.35
N SER A 451 -1.88 -10.55 -13.69
CA SER A 451 -1.00 -10.19 -12.60
C SER A 451 0.11 -9.23 -13.05
N ALA A 452 0.71 -9.45 -14.21
CA ALA A 452 1.70 -8.53 -14.77
C ALA A 452 1.10 -7.15 -15.04
N LEU A 453 -0.09 -7.07 -15.66
CA LEU A 453 -0.77 -5.79 -15.92
C LEU A 453 -1.12 -5.04 -14.64
N VAL A 454 -1.64 -5.73 -13.61
CA VAL A 454 -1.94 -5.10 -12.32
C VAL A 454 -0.67 -4.62 -11.62
N LEU A 455 0.41 -5.41 -11.65
CA LEU A 455 1.70 -4.99 -11.10
C LEU A 455 2.26 -3.79 -11.86
N THR A 456 2.24 -3.81 -13.19
CA THR A 456 2.69 -2.69 -14.02
C THR A 456 1.87 -1.44 -13.75
N ALA A 457 0.54 -1.54 -13.68
CA ALA A 457 -0.33 -0.40 -13.34
C ALA A 457 -0.07 0.15 -11.92
N GLY A 458 0.15 -0.74 -10.94
CA GLY A 458 0.52 -0.35 -9.58
C GLY A 458 1.88 0.36 -9.52
N VAL A 459 2.88 -0.14 -10.26
CA VAL A 459 4.20 0.50 -10.36
C VAL A 459 4.09 1.86 -11.05
N LEU A 460 3.38 1.97 -12.17
CA LEU A 460 3.20 3.24 -12.87
C LEU A 460 2.50 4.28 -11.99
N ARG A 461 1.46 3.87 -11.24
CA ARG A 461 0.77 4.76 -10.32
C ARG A 461 1.65 5.20 -9.15
N ALA A 462 2.49 4.30 -8.64
CA ALA A 462 3.43 4.63 -7.57
C ALA A 462 4.53 5.61 -8.05
N VAL A 463 5.02 5.46 -9.29
CA VAL A 463 5.96 6.39 -9.90
C VAL A 463 5.34 7.78 -10.05
N GLU A 464 4.13 7.86 -10.61
CA GLU A 464 3.40 9.13 -10.77
C GLU A 464 3.20 9.84 -9.41
N LEU A 465 2.78 9.09 -8.37
CA LEU A 465 2.61 9.66 -7.04
C LEU A 465 3.92 10.17 -6.44
N HIS A 466 5.05 9.50 -6.71
CA HIS A 466 6.37 9.90 -6.23
C HIS A 466 6.94 11.11 -6.99
N GLU A 467 6.55 11.29 -8.25
CA GLU A 467 6.90 12.49 -9.03
C GLU A 467 6.11 13.72 -8.59
N ASP A 468 4.85 13.56 -8.18
CA ASP A 468 3.96 14.67 -7.83
C ASP A 468 4.06 15.09 -6.35
N HIS A 469 4.31 14.15 -5.43
CA HIS A 469 4.26 14.39 -3.99
C HIS A 469 5.58 14.03 -3.32
N CYS A 470 5.90 14.71 -2.22
CA CYS A 470 7.16 14.47 -1.51
C CYS A 470 7.22 13.15 -0.76
N SER A 471 6.06 12.58 -0.42
CA SER A 471 5.96 11.28 0.25
C SER A 471 4.81 10.50 -0.36
N ALA A 472 5.15 9.34 -0.92
CA ALA A 472 4.22 8.44 -1.59
C ALA A 472 4.53 6.98 -1.25
N GLY A 473 3.49 6.21 -0.96
CA GLY A 473 3.50 4.76 -0.96
C GLY A 473 2.97 4.19 -2.28
N LEU A 474 2.71 2.88 -2.33
CA LEU A 474 2.28 2.20 -3.56
C LEU A 474 0.93 2.73 -4.10
N LEU A 475 0.02 3.18 -3.23
CA LEU A 475 -1.35 3.58 -3.59
C LEU A 475 -1.79 4.89 -2.92
N THR A 476 -0.96 5.48 -2.07
CA THR A 476 -1.30 6.66 -1.26
C THR A 476 -0.15 7.65 -1.30
N ALA A 477 -0.45 8.94 -1.14
CA ALA A 477 0.56 9.98 -1.03
C ALA A 477 0.09 11.06 -0.05
N ASN A 478 1.05 11.79 0.49
CA ASN A 478 0.76 12.94 1.33
C ASN A 478 0.33 14.12 0.46
N ARG A 479 -0.96 14.42 0.46
CA ARG A 479 -1.56 15.48 -0.36
C ARG A 479 -1.25 16.90 0.12
N HIS A 480 -0.64 17.04 1.29
CA HIS A 480 -0.29 18.33 1.86
C HIS A 480 1.10 18.81 1.40
N THR A 481 1.80 18.02 0.59
CA THR A 481 3.06 18.39 -0.03
C THR A 481 3.13 18.00 -1.49
N GLU A 482 3.79 18.84 -2.28
CA GLU A 482 3.95 18.68 -3.71
C GLU A 482 5.43 18.84 -4.10
N MET A 483 5.86 18.05 -5.08
CA MET A 483 7.18 18.19 -5.68
C MET A 483 7.10 19.23 -6.80
N ARG A 484 7.72 20.40 -6.60
CA ARG A 484 7.72 21.49 -7.57
C ARG A 484 9.14 21.82 -7.96
N SER A 485 9.49 21.55 -9.22
CA SER A 485 10.82 21.86 -9.75
C SER A 485 11.98 21.25 -8.94
N GLY A 486 11.80 20.05 -8.38
CA GLY A 486 12.81 19.38 -7.54
C GLY A 486 12.85 19.87 -6.09
N GLU A 487 11.91 20.71 -5.68
CA GLU A 487 11.74 21.18 -4.30
C GLU A 487 10.47 20.58 -3.71
N CYS A 488 10.53 20.14 -2.46
CA CYS A 488 9.35 19.67 -1.74
C CYS A 488 8.66 20.85 -1.06
N VAL A 489 7.46 21.23 -1.51
CA VAL A 489 6.72 22.41 -1.04
C VAL A 489 5.43 21.99 -0.34
N GLY A 490 5.04 22.68 0.72
CA GLY A 490 3.79 22.42 1.45
C GLY A 490 3.99 22.30 2.95
N ILE A 491 3.14 21.52 3.63
CA ILE A 491 3.16 21.33 5.10
C ILE A 491 3.53 19.89 5.47
N ALA A 492 4.51 19.74 6.35
CA ALA A 492 4.96 18.45 6.87
C ALA A 492 3.89 17.84 7.77
N THR A 493 3.22 16.81 7.25
CA THR A 493 2.28 15.97 8.01
C THR A 493 2.73 14.51 7.98
N GLY A 494 2.48 13.76 9.06
CA GLY A 494 2.99 12.40 9.20
C GLY A 494 4.53 12.32 9.13
N ASP A 495 5.03 11.51 8.20
CA ASP A 495 6.47 11.21 8.07
C ASP A 495 7.22 12.14 7.10
N VAL A 496 6.57 13.20 6.60
CA VAL A 496 7.24 14.17 5.70
C VAL A 496 8.27 14.99 6.46
N ARG A 497 9.46 15.15 5.87
CA ARG A 497 10.57 15.97 6.35
C ARG A 497 11.15 16.76 5.19
N PHE A 498 11.56 18.00 5.42
CA PHE A 498 12.17 18.86 4.41
C PHE A 498 13.70 18.88 4.49
N GLY A 499 14.26 18.61 5.67
CA GLY A 499 15.72 18.52 5.86
C GLY A 499 16.33 17.37 5.05
N LYS A 500 17.51 17.60 4.46
CA LYS A 500 18.23 16.56 3.69
C LYS A 500 19.25 15.87 4.57
N GLU A 501 19.54 14.59 4.29
CA GLU A 501 20.59 13.85 5.00
C GLU A 501 22.00 14.44 4.76
N THR A 502 22.18 15.15 3.65
CA THR A 502 23.44 15.77 3.25
C THR A 502 23.69 17.14 3.90
N ASP A 503 22.74 17.65 4.67
CA ASP A 503 22.87 18.95 5.31
C ASP A 503 23.92 18.84 6.44
N GLU A 504 24.97 19.66 6.38
CA GLU A 504 26.02 19.69 7.41
C GLU A 504 25.90 20.97 8.28
N PRO A 505 26.08 20.85 9.61
CA PRO A 505 26.16 22.01 10.50
C PRO A 505 27.28 22.99 10.12
N THR A 506 27.06 24.28 10.38
CA THR A 506 28.03 25.36 10.16
C THR A 506 28.28 26.15 11.44
N SER A 507 29.26 27.07 11.47
CA SER A 507 29.49 27.92 12.64
C SER A 507 28.31 28.86 12.94
N ALA A 508 27.56 29.27 11.92
CA ALA A 508 26.38 30.12 12.03
C ALA A 508 25.09 29.33 12.36
N VAL A 509 25.07 28.03 12.04
CA VAL A 509 23.93 27.13 12.27
C VAL A 509 24.46 25.78 12.75
N PRO A 510 24.56 25.56 14.07
CA PRO A 510 25.16 24.35 14.63
C PRO A 510 24.23 23.13 14.64
N TRP A 511 23.07 23.22 13.99
CA TRP A 511 22.04 22.18 13.87
C TRP A 511 21.60 22.04 12.42
N THR A 512 21.10 20.86 12.05
CA THR A 512 20.48 20.62 10.74
C THR A 512 18.96 20.80 10.78
N ILE A 513 18.35 21.04 9.63
CA ILE A 513 16.87 21.12 9.54
C ILE A 513 16.25 19.78 9.94
N ARG A 514 16.84 18.66 9.51
CA ARG A 514 16.33 17.32 9.80
C ARG A 514 16.29 17.04 11.31
N GLU A 515 17.38 17.33 12.02
CA GLU A 515 17.45 17.15 13.49
C GLU A 515 16.34 17.96 14.18
N LEU A 516 16.16 19.23 13.81
CA LEU A 516 15.10 20.07 14.35
C LEU A 516 13.70 19.51 14.05
N GLU A 517 13.45 19.02 12.84
CA GLU A 517 12.16 18.40 12.47
C GLU A 517 11.90 17.10 13.23
N GLU A 518 12.93 16.31 13.53
CA GLU A 518 12.83 15.10 14.34
C GLU A 518 12.48 15.43 15.80
N ASP A 519 13.16 16.43 16.38
CA ASP A 519 12.90 16.90 17.74
C ASP A 519 11.52 17.55 17.87
N ILE A 520 11.10 18.37 16.89
CA ILE A 520 9.74 18.91 16.83
C ILE A 520 8.71 17.78 16.72
N ALA A 521 8.97 16.76 15.90
CA ALA A 521 8.06 15.63 15.77
C ALA A 521 7.94 14.83 17.06
N ALA A 522 9.02 14.71 17.85
CA ALA A 522 8.99 14.12 19.18
C ALA A 522 8.16 14.98 20.15
N ALA A 523 8.47 16.26 20.26
CA ALA A 523 7.73 17.19 21.11
C ALA A 523 6.24 17.27 20.75
N ASN A 524 5.89 17.16 19.47
CA ASN A 524 4.51 17.10 19.00
C ASN A 524 3.78 15.83 19.48
N ARG A 525 4.43 14.65 19.45
CA ARG A 525 3.81 13.40 19.93
C ARG A 525 3.47 13.49 21.41
N ASP A 526 4.36 14.09 22.19
CA ASP A 526 4.16 14.27 23.62
C ASP A 526 3.05 15.30 23.87
N ALA A 527 3.08 16.46 23.19
CA ALA A 527 2.06 17.50 23.31
C ALA A 527 0.63 17.03 22.95
N MET A 528 0.49 16.13 21.97
CA MET A 528 -0.81 15.59 21.55
C MET A 528 -1.48 14.67 22.59
N SER A 529 -0.79 14.33 23.68
CA SER A 529 -1.36 13.58 24.81
C SER A 529 -2.08 14.46 25.82
N ASP A 530 -1.92 15.79 25.73
CA ASP A 530 -2.53 16.81 26.58
C ASP A 530 -3.44 17.74 25.74
N ASP A 531 -4.01 18.78 26.35
CA ASP A 531 -4.64 19.88 25.60
C ASP A 531 -3.56 20.66 24.85
N TYR A 532 -3.75 20.93 23.56
CA TYR A 532 -2.76 21.61 22.73
C TYR A 532 -3.36 22.58 21.71
N VAL A 533 -2.53 23.54 21.28
CA VAL A 533 -2.74 24.37 20.10
C VAL A 533 -1.65 24.10 19.07
N THR A 534 -2.01 24.21 17.79
CA THR A 534 -1.09 24.01 16.67
C THR A 534 -0.74 25.34 16.03
N VAL A 535 0.56 25.59 15.86
CA VAL A 535 1.07 26.69 15.03
C VAL A 535 1.83 26.12 13.84
N VAL A 536 1.81 26.83 12.71
CA VAL A 536 2.65 26.48 11.56
C VAL A 536 3.84 27.42 11.51
N TYR A 537 5.05 26.88 11.49
CA TYR A 537 6.22 27.63 11.05
C TYR A 537 6.34 27.55 9.52
N ALA A 538 6.36 28.70 8.86
CA ALA A 538 6.40 28.85 7.41
C ALA A 538 7.73 29.49 6.96
N GLY A 539 8.66 28.69 6.41
CA GLY A 539 10.02 29.12 6.14
C GLY A 539 10.65 28.56 4.85
N PRO A 540 11.84 29.05 4.46
CA PRO A 540 12.60 28.53 3.33
C PRO A 540 13.46 27.32 3.76
N LEU A 541 12.93 26.11 3.59
CA LEU A 541 13.57 24.86 4.02
C LEU A 541 14.10 24.01 2.84
N SER A 542 14.04 24.54 1.61
CA SER A 542 14.73 23.96 0.45
C SER A 542 15.94 24.79 0.06
N SER A 543 17.00 24.10 -0.36
CA SER A 543 18.12 24.70 -1.12
C SER A 543 17.73 24.77 -2.60
N GLY A 544 18.11 25.84 -3.30
CA GLY A 544 17.84 25.98 -4.73
C GLY A 544 18.51 24.88 -5.58
N LYS A 545 18.09 24.74 -6.85
CA LYS A 545 18.52 23.69 -7.79
C LYS A 545 20.04 23.50 -7.93
N ASP A 546 20.83 24.55 -7.68
CA ASP A 546 22.29 24.56 -7.88
C ASP A 546 23.09 24.65 -6.56
N GLU A 547 22.45 24.63 -5.40
CA GLU A 547 23.13 24.79 -4.11
C GLU A 547 23.01 23.54 -3.23
N LYS A 548 24.14 22.89 -2.98
CA LYS A 548 24.33 21.92 -1.88
C LYS A 548 24.39 22.60 -0.51
N LEU A 549 24.03 23.88 -0.42
CA LEU A 549 24.19 24.68 0.78
C LEU A 549 22.94 24.57 1.67
N LEU A 550 23.19 24.48 2.98
CA LEU A 550 22.17 24.50 4.02
C LEU A 550 21.32 25.78 3.89
N PRO A 551 19.97 25.70 3.96
CA PRO A 551 19.10 26.88 4.06
C PRO A 551 19.26 27.58 5.41
N VAL A 552 20.36 28.32 5.59
CA VAL A 552 20.80 28.92 6.86
C VAL A 552 19.68 29.69 7.57
N LYS A 553 18.97 30.54 6.82
CA LYS A 553 17.85 31.33 7.35
C LYS A 553 16.74 30.43 7.91
N GLY A 554 16.29 29.45 7.12
CA GLY A 554 15.22 28.54 7.51
C GLY A 554 15.58 27.70 8.74
N ALA A 555 16.85 27.27 8.84
CA ALA A 555 17.35 26.52 9.98
C ALA A 555 17.45 27.36 11.27
N GLN A 556 17.88 28.63 11.19
CA GLN A 556 17.93 29.52 12.36
C GLN A 556 16.54 29.87 12.89
N GLU A 557 15.60 30.19 11.99
CA GLU A 557 14.22 30.48 12.38
C GLU A 557 13.53 29.24 12.96
N LEU A 558 13.72 28.05 12.36
CA LEU A 558 13.17 26.79 12.87
C LEU A 558 13.70 26.43 14.27
N ALA A 559 14.97 26.69 14.55
CA ALA A 559 15.53 26.50 15.90
C ALA A 559 14.89 27.45 16.93
N GLY A 560 14.58 28.69 16.54
CA GLY A 560 13.80 29.63 17.36
C GLY A 560 12.45 29.08 17.76
N VAL A 561 11.73 28.57 16.77
CA VAL A 561 10.42 27.95 16.97
C VAL A 561 10.54 26.70 17.86
N HIS A 562 11.52 25.83 17.61
CA HIS A 562 11.72 24.63 18.40
C HIS A 562 12.08 24.95 19.86
N LEU A 563 12.97 25.91 20.10
CA LEU A 563 13.32 26.34 21.46
C LEU A 563 12.08 26.85 22.20
N ALA A 564 11.28 27.70 21.56
CA ALA A 564 10.03 28.21 22.14
C ALA A 564 9.07 27.06 22.47
N GLN A 565 8.89 26.10 21.55
CA GLN A 565 8.07 24.90 21.77
C GLN A 565 8.54 24.12 23.00
N ARG A 566 9.84 23.87 23.11
CA ARG A 566 10.39 23.07 24.20
C ARG A 566 10.23 23.77 25.55
N VAL A 567 10.54 25.07 25.61
CA VAL A 567 10.33 25.89 26.81
C VAL A 567 8.86 25.89 27.25
N ILE A 568 7.92 26.09 26.30
CA ILE A 568 6.48 26.08 26.58
C ILE A 568 6.03 24.70 27.10
N ASN A 569 6.43 23.63 26.42
CA ASN A 569 5.94 22.29 26.72
C ASN A 569 6.52 21.71 28.01
N GLU A 570 7.77 22.03 28.35
CA GLU A 570 8.44 21.46 29.53
C GLU A 570 8.27 22.31 30.79
N LYS A 571 8.43 23.64 30.70
CA LYS A 571 8.33 24.52 31.89
C LYS A 571 6.88 24.77 32.29
N GLY A 572 5.93 24.43 31.42
CA GLY A 572 4.50 24.55 31.66
C GLY A 572 4.01 25.99 31.61
N THR A 573 2.70 26.15 31.39
CA THR A 573 1.99 27.42 31.48
C THR A 573 0.85 27.28 32.49
N ASN A 574 0.36 28.40 32.99
CA ASN A 574 -0.68 28.41 34.02
C ASN A 574 -1.98 27.70 33.59
N ASN A 575 -2.23 27.56 32.28
CA ASN A 575 -3.42 26.94 31.71
C ASN A 575 -3.21 25.48 31.24
N GLY A 576 -1.99 24.95 31.28
CA GLY A 576 -1.68 23.56 30.92
C GLY A 576 -1.70 23.23 29.41
N VAL A 577 -1.95 24.19 28.52
CA VAL A 577 -2.07 23.96 27.08
C VAL A 577 -0.69 23.85 26.42
N LYS A 578 -0.41 22.74 25.75
CA LYS A 578 0.86 22.48 25.03
C LYS A 578 0.89 23.12 23.64
N LEU A 579 2.09 23.28 23.10
CA LEU A 579 2.36 23.77 21.74
C LEU A 579 2.75 22.61 20.81
N ARG A 580 1.95 22.42 19.77
CA ARG A 580 2.30 21.61 18.59
C ARG A 580 2.78 22.53 17.47
N VAL A 581 3.89 22.18 16.84
CA VAL A 581 4.47 22.93 15.72
C VAL A 581 4.41 22.08 14.46
N LEU A 582 3.74 22.57 13.43
CA LEU A 582 3.84 22.01 12.08
C LEU A 582 4.82 22.84 11.26
N VAL A 583 5.65 22.15 10.47
CA VAL A 583 6.66 22.79 9.63
C VAL A 583 6.11 22.90 8.22
N ALA A 584 6.24 24.07 7.60
CA ALA A 584 5.83 24.32 6.22
C ALA A 584 6.97 24.97 5.43
N ASN A 585 7.17 24.48 4.21
CA ASN A 585 8.24 24.90 3.33
C ASN A 585 7.70 25.62 2.10
N GLY A 586 8.18 26.86 1.90
CA GLY A 586 7.86 27.68 0.72
C GLY A 586 8.88 27.57 -0.40
N GLY A 587 9.70 26.52 -0.44
CA GLY A 587 10.78 26.34 -1.42
C GLY A 587 11.98 27.24 -1.14
N ALA A 588 13.00 27.20 -2.01
CA ALA A 588 14.19 28.02 -1.84
C ALA A 588 13.85 29.50 -1.82
N ASP A 589 14.37 30.20 -0.80
CA ASP A 589 14.08 31.61 -0.54
C ASP A 589 12.59 31.98 -0.46
N LEU A 590 11.71 31.04 -0.11
CA LEU A 590 10.25 31.24 -0.08
C LEU A 590 9.64 31.59 -1.47
N LYS A 591 10.31 31.26 -2.58
CA LYS A 591 9.79 31.53 -3.94
C LYS A 591 8.47 30.83 -4.28
N ARG A 592 8.05 29.85 -3.48
CA ARG A 592 6.80 29.09 -3.59
C ARG A 592 5.86 29.33 -2.40
N GLN A 593 5.97 30.48 -1.75
CA GLN A 593 5.16 30.83 -0.58
C GLN A 593 3.64 30.78 -0.81
N GLN A 594 3.15 31.02 -2.02
CA GLN A 594 1.71 30.90 -2.32
C GLN A 594 1.25 29.43 -2.33
N ASP A 595 2.06 28.53 -2.89
CA ASP A 595 1.77 27.08 -2.89
C ASP A 595 1.74 26.56 -1.45
N MET A 596 2.75 26.90 -0.65
CA MET A 596 2.80 26.59 0.77
C MET A 596 1.57 27.13 1.52
N ALA A 597 1.19 28.40 1.30
CA ALA A 597 0.05 28.99 1.97
C ALA A 597 -1.27 28.28 1.63
N ARG A 598 -1.47 27.85 0.37
CA ARG A 598 -2.61 27.01 -0.01
C ARG A 598 -2.65 25.71 0.79
N SER A 599 -1.52 25.01 0.91
CA SER A 599 -1.45 23.78 1.72
C SER A 599 -1.74 24.02 3.20
N ILE A 600 -1.34 25.18 3.75
CA ILE A 600 -1.66 25.58 5.13
C ILE A 600 -3.16 25.81 5.29
N VAL A 601 -3.78 26.55 4.37
CA VAL A 601 -5.23 26.81 4.39
C VAL A 601 -6.03 25.50 4.31
N GLU A 602 -5.68 24.61 3.38
CA GLU A 602 -6.32 23.30 3.24
C GLU A 602 -6.15 22.40 4.47
N TYR A 603 -5.05 22.57 5.23
CA TYR A 603 -4.86 21.89 6.50
C TYR A 603 -5.72 22.51 7.60
N ALA A 604 -5.76 23.85 7.70
CA ALA A 604 -6.54 24.59 8.69
C ALA A 604 -8.05 24.33 8.59
N GLU A 605 -8.55 24.03 7.39
CA GLU A 605 -9.95 23.62 7.17
C GLU A 605 -10.29 22.27 7.83
N LYS A 606 -9.29 21.38 7.99
CA LYS A 606 -9.47 20.03 8.52
C LYS A 606 -9.13 19.91 10.00
N ASP A 607 -8.15 20.67 10.47
CA ASP A 607 -7.66 20.62 11.85
C ASP A 607 -7.89 21.98 12.54
N PRO A 608 -8.93 22.09 13.40
CA PRO A 608 -9.27 23.34 14.07
C PRO A 608 -8.25 23.75 15.15
N SER A 609 -7.33 22.86 15.54
CA SER A 609 -6.26 23.23 16.49
C SER A 609 -5.22 24.16 15.86
N LEU A 610 -5.17 24.27 14.53
CA LEU A 610 -4.29 25.22 13.84
C LEU A 610 -4.80 26.65 14.04
N VAL A 611 -4.09 27.43 14.86
CA VAL A 611 -4.52 28.77 15.29
C VAL A 611 -3.81 29.92 14.59
N GLY A 612 -2.66 29.69 13.94
CA GLY A 612 -1.93 30.74 13.24
C GLY A 612 -0.59 30.29 12.65
N VAL A 613 0.10 31.26 12.03
CA VAL A 613 1.35 31.04 11.30
C VAL A 613 2.47 31.91 11.88
N VAL A 614 3.65 31.34 12.05
CA VAL A 614 4.90 32.03 12.39
C VAL A 614 5.83 31.97 11.19
N GLY A 615 6.52 33.07 10.87
CA GLY A 615 7.55 33.09 9.81
C GLY A 615 7.19 34.01 8.64
N LEU A 616 7.24 33.48 7.41
CA LEU A 616 7.19 34.29 6.17
C LEU A 616 8.27 35.37 6.14
N GLY A 617 9.49 35.00 6.54
CA GLY A 617 10.61 35.93 6.76
C GLY A 617 11.16 36.65 5.51
N ARG A 618 10.63 36.42 4.30
CA ARG A 618 11.10 37.12 3.09
C ARG A 618 9.99 37.98 2.49
N ASN A 619 10.34 39.24 2.19
CA ASN A 619 9.50 40.13 1.41
C ASN A 619 9.75 39.91 -0.10
N LEU A 620 8.79 39.26 -0.76
CA LEU A 620 8.79 39.03 -2.20
C LEU A 620 7.51 39.63 -2.82
N LYS A 621 7.49 39.78 -4.15
CA LYS A 621 6.30 40.26 -4.89
C LYS A 621 5.04 39.43 -4.56
N ASP A 622 5.21 38.12 -4.42
CA ASP A 622 4.11 37.20 -4.12
C ASP A 622 3.64 37.25 -2.65
N SER A 623 4.37 37.95 -1.75
CA SER A 623 4.10 37.92 -0.31
C SER A 623 2.76 38.55 0.03
N HIS A 624 2.35 39.58 -0.72
CA HIS A 624 1.04 40.18 -0.58
C HIS A 624 -0.10 39.17 -0.80
N ASP A 625 -0.04 38.41 -1.90
CA ASP A 625 -1.07 37.42 -2.22
C ASP A 625 -1.02 36.22 -1.27
N THR A 626 0.17 35.83 -0.82
CA THR A 626 0.35 34.83 0.23
C THR A 626 -0.32 35.24 1.54
N VAL A 627 -0.09 36.46 2.03
CA VAL A 627 -0.71 36.95 3.27
C VAL A 627 -2.22 37.11 3.10
N ARG A 628 -2.69 37.52 1.91
CA ARG A 628 -4.12 37.55 1.58
C ARG A 628 -4.79 36.18 1.64
N LEU A 629 -4.13 35.11 1.19
CA LEU A 629 -4.65 33.74 1.31
C LEU A 629 -4.85 33.35 2.78
N LEU A 630 -3.87 33.66 3.64
CA LEU A 630 -3.96 33.39 5.08
C LEU A 630 -5.01 34.28 5.76
N TYR A 631 -5.12 35.55 5.36
CA TYR A 631 -6.14 36.48 5.83
C TYR A 631 -7.55 35.95 5.58
N ASN A 632 -7.83 35.48 4.37
CA ASN A 632 -9.12 34.92 4.00
C ASN A 632 -9.46 33.61 4.73
N ALA A 633 -8.46 32.96 5.34
CA ALA A 633 -8.62 31.75 6.14
C ALA A 633 -8.59 32.04 7.65
N ASP A 634 -8.75 33.31 8.05
CA ASP A 634 -8.70 33.79 9.43
C ASP A 634 -7.39 33.45 10.18
N LEU A 635 -6.31 33.19 9.45
CA LEU A 635 -5.02 32.82 10.04
C LEU A 635 -4.18 34.08 10.30
N PRO A 636 -3.93 34.43 11.58
CA PRO A 636 -2.96 35.46 11.91
C PRO A 636 -1.53 34.98 11.60
N VAL A 637 -0.70 35.92 11.18
CA VAL A 637 0.72 35.73 10.88
C VAL A 637 1.55 36.59 11.84
N VAL A 638 2.42 35.95 12.62
CA VAL A 638 3.43 36.64 13.42
C VAL A 638 4.79 36.44 12.75
N SER A 639 5.30 37.49 12.11
CA SER A 639 6.54 37.43 11.36
C SER A 639 7.73 37.93 12.18
N GLY A 640 8.77 37.11 12.26
CA GLY A 640 10.01 37.45 12.96
C GLY A 640 10.86 38.46 12.19
N THR A 641 11.26 38.12 10.97
CA THR A 641 12.36 38.80 10.25
C THR A 641 11.94 39.60 9.02
N ASN A 642 10.66 39.57 8.63
CA ASN A 642 10.18 40.30 7.45
C ASN A 642 9.89 41.76 7.81
N SER A 643 10.67 42.67 7.21
CA SER A 643 10.62 44.11 7.43
C SER A 643 9.65 44.87 6.51
N SER A 644 8.81 44.20 5.71
CA SER A 644 7.87 44.89 4.82
C SER A 644 7.00 45.89 5.59
N THR A 645 7.07 47.16 5.20
CA THR A 645 6.14 48.19 5.68
C THR A 645 4.75 47.93 5.11
N ARG A 646 4.70 47.56 3.82
CA ARG A 646 3.44 47.35 3.10
C ARG A 646 2.57 46.26 3.72
N LEU A 647 3.13 45.11 4.07
CA LEU A 647 2.35 44.00 4.64
C LEU A 647 1.69 44.40 5.98
N ALA A 648 2.41 45.14 6.82
CA ALA A 648 1.90 45.63 8.10
C ALA A 648 0.82 46.71 7.94
N GLU A 649 0.89 47.54 6.91
CA GLU A 649 -0.12 48.58 6.62
C GLU A 649 -1.38 48.01 5.95
N GLU A 650 -1.25 47.00 5.08
CA GLU A 650 -2.37 46.51 4.29
C GLU A 650 -3.16 45.36 4.95
N PHE A 651 -2.52 44.56 5.82
CA PHE A 651 -3.13 43.34 6.37
C PHE A 651 -3.25 43.37 7.88
N THR A 652 -4.49 43.30 8.39
CA THR A 652 -4.74 43.31 9.85
C THR A 652 -4.44 41.97 10.53
N ASN A 653 -4.22 40.88 9.75
CA ASN A 653 -3.75 39.58 10.25
C ASN A 653 -2.22 39.49 10.31
N TRP A 654 -1.48 40.55 9.95
CA TRP A 654 -0.03 40.56 9.93
C TRP A 654 0.56 41.31 11.14
N PHE A 655 1.45 40.65 11.87
CA PHE A 655 2.13 41.20 13.06
C PHE A 655 3.64 41.04 12.90
N SER A 656 4.34 42.16 12.64
CA SER A 656 5.80 42.17 12.46
C SER A 656 6.54 42.40 13.78
N LEU A 657 7.53 41.56 14.08
CA LEU A 657 8.50 41.82 15.14
C LEU A 657 9.65 42.71 14.65
N ALA A 658 10.15 42.43 13.45
CA ALA A 658 11.16 43.23 12.77
C ALA A 658 10.74 44.70 12.58
N ALA A 659 11.71 45.61 12.76
CA ALA A 659 11.60 47.00 12.34
C ALA A 659 11.27 47.07 10.85
N THR A 660 10.23 47.84 10.48
CA THR A 660 9.84 47.94 9.07
C THR A 660 10.84 48.77 8.26
N ASP A 661 10.90 48.55 6.95
CA ASP A 661 11.83 49.22 6.04
C ASP A 661 11.71 50.75 6.16
N LYS A 662 10.48 51.27 6.23
CA LYS A 662 10.21 52.69 6.52
C LYS A 662 10.86 53.15 7.82
N TRP A 663 10.58 52.46 8.94
CA TRP A 663 11.14 52.82 10.24
C TRP A 663 12.67 52.78 10.23
N GLN A 664 13.26 51.73 9.66
CA GLN A 664 14.72 51.62 9.52
C GLN A 664 15.31 52.81 8.76
N THR A 665 14.70 53.20 7.64
CA THR A 665 15.18 54.34 6.84
C THR A 665 15.06 55.66 7.59
N GLU A 666 13.96 55.89 8.31
CA GLU A 666 13.76 57.08 9.15
C GLU A 666 14.84 57.19 10.22
N GLN A 667 15.20 56.07 10.89
CA GLN A 667 16.28 56.07 11.88
C GLN A 667 17.66 56.33 11.24
N LEU A 668 17.91 55.80 10.04
CA LEU A 668 19.12 56.14 9.27
C LEU A 668 19.16 57.63 8.85
N GLY A 669 18.00 58.31 8.78
CA GLY A 669 17.90 59.75 8.57
C GLY A 669 18.65 60.57 9.63
N LEU A 670 18.63 60.13 10.90
CA LEU A 670 19.38 60.76 11.99
C LEU A 670 20.90 60.81 11.72
N VAL A 671 21.40 59.81 10.99
CA VAL A 671 22.80 59.76 10.55
C VAL A 671 23.00 60.75 9.38
N VAL A 672 22.09 60.77 8.40
CA VAL A 672 22.18 61.67 7.24
C VAL A 672 22.17 63.15 7.66
N GLU A 673 21.30 63.54 8.61
CA GLU A 673 21.24 64.89 9.16
C GLU A 673 22.60 65.38 9.67
N GLN A 674 23.34 64.50 10.34
CA GLN A 674 24.68 64.80 10.87
C GLN A 674 25.76 64.79 9.79
N LEU A 675 25.60 63.97 8.74
CA LEU A 675 26.53 63.92 7.63
C LEU A 675 26.49 65.21 6.79
N ILE A 676 25.28 65.75 6.55
CA ILE A 676 25.01 66.82 5.57
C ILE A 676 24.62 68.18 6.21
N GLY A 677 24.46 68.28 7.53
CA GLY A 677 23.90 69.45 8.22
C GLY A 677 24.48 70.85 7.90
N PRO A 678 23.70 71.92 8.15
CA PRO A 678 23.93 73.30 7.65
C PRO A 678 25.21 73.98 8.13
N GLU A 679 25.84 73.47 9.19
CA GLU A 679 27.10 73.99 9.75
C GLU A 679 28.33 73.72 8.85
N LYS A 680 28.20 72.93 7.78
CA LYS A 680 29.33 72.39 7.00
C LYS A 680 29.72 73.17 5.74
N GLY A 681 29.29 74.42 5.62
CA GLY A 681 29.75 75.35 4.57
C GLY A 681 29.19 75.08 3.16
N PRO A 682 29.55 75.90 2.15
CA PRO A 682 28.83 76.02 0.88
C PRO A 682 29.06 74.88 -0.13
N ALA A 683 29.82 73.83 0.21
CA ALA A 683 30.02 72.69 -0.68
C ALA A 683 28.79 71.78 -0.65
N ARG A 684 27.89 71.97 -1.62
CA ARG A 684 26.67 71.19 -1.83
C ARG A 684 27.01 69.68 -1.85
N GLN A 685 26.69 68.98 -0.77
CA GLN A 685 26.79 67.51 -0.69
C GLN A 685 25.51 66.94 -1.29
N ASP A 686 25.63 66.17 -2.37
CA ASP A 686 24.49 65.51 -2.99
C ASP A 686 24.33 64.07 -2.48
N ALA A 687 23.10 63.56 -2.61
CA ALA A 687 22.76 62.19 -2.24
C ALA A 687 22.22 61.40 -3.44
N LEU A 688 22.37 60.08 -3.38
CA LEU A 688 21.95 59.15 -4.43
C LEU A 688 21.28 57.93 -3.82
N VAL A 689 20.21 57.45 -4.44
CA VAL A 689 19.68 56.10 -4.18
C VAL A 689 20.17 55.16 -5.27
N LEU A 690 20.91 54.13 -4.86
CA LEU A 690 21.34 53.05 -5.75
C LEU A 690 20.52 51.81 -5.43
N ALA A 691 19.59 51.47 -6.32
CA ALA A 691 18.62 50.41 -6.13
C ALA A 691 18.92 49.23 -7.06
N ARG A 692 18.64 48.01 -6.59
CA ARG A 692 18.61 46.85 -7.47
C ARG A 692 17.49 46.99 -8.50
N ASP A 693 17.74 46.53 -9.73
CA ASP A 693 16.70 46.32 -10.72
C ASP A 693 15.91 45.05 -10.36
N THR A 694 14.61 45.23 -10.09
CA THR A 694 13.71 44.17 -9.66
C THR A 694 12.76 43.72 -10.77
N GLU A 695 12.87 44.23 -12.01
CA GLU A 695 11.92 43.92 -13.09
C GLU A 695 11.84 42.40 -13.35
N LYS A 696 12.99 41.73 -13.36
CA LYS A 696 13.11 40.28 -13.60
C LYS A 696 13.26 39.44 -12.32
N THR A 697 13.09 40.05 -11.14
CA THR A 697 13.23 39.36 -9.86
C THR A 697 11.94 39.42 -9.05
N GLY A 698 11.82 38.54 -8.05
CA GLY A 698 10.74 38.57 -7.07
C GLY A 698 11.02 39.42 -5.84
N ASP A 699 12.14 40.16 -5.79
CA ASP A 699 12.65 40.79 -4.57
C ASP A 699 11.97 42.13 -4.26
N ALA A 700 10.89 42.09 -3.47
CA ALA A 700 10.14 43.29 -3.07
C ALA A 700 10.85 44.11 -1.97
N TYR A 701 11.72 43.47 -1.17
CA TYR A 701 12.49 44.15 -0.11
C TYR A 701 13.33 45.31 -0.66
N THR A 702 14.15 45.03 -1.69
CA THR A 702 15.04 46.07 -2.26
C THR A 702 14.26 47.22 -2.88
N GLU A 703 13.04 46.96 -3.36
CA GLU A 703 12.15 47.99 -3.89
C GLU A 703 11.56 48.88 -2.79
N GLU A 704 11.09 48.29 -1.67
CA GLU A 704 10.63 49.04 -0.50
C GLU A 704 11.78 49.87 0.13
N GLN A 705 12.95 49.27 0.32
CA GLN A 705 14.15 49.95 0.79
C GLN A 705 14.53 51.14 -0.10
N ALA A 706 14.49 51.00 -1.43
CA ALA A 706 14.78 52.09 -2.35
C ALA A 706 13.73 53.22 -2.27
N LYS A 707 12.45 52.86 -2.12
CA LYS A 707 11.35 53.82 -1.97
C LYS A 707 11.51 54.63 -0.68
N HIS A 708 11.65 53.95 0.45
CA HIS A 708 11.72 54.57 1.76
C HIS A 708 13.04 55.31 1.99
N GLY A 709 14.16 54.77 1.50
CA GLY A 709 15.45 55.48 1.51
C GLY A 709 15.43 56.76 0.68
N ARG A 710 14.75 56.77 -0.48
CA ARG A 710 14.57 57.99 -1.29
C ARG A 710 13.72 59.04 -0.57
N ASN A 711 12.65 58.61 0.09
CA ASN A 711 11.79 59.49 0.87
C ASN A 711 12.57 60.11 2.03
N MET A 712 13.26 59.29 2.81
CA MET A 712 14.13 59.80 3.88
C MET A 712 15.15 60.80 3.37
N LEU A 713 15.84 60.53 2.26
CA LEU A 713 16.82 61.48 1.71
C LEU A 713 16.16 62.78 1.24
N ALA A 714 14.97 62.73 0.64
CA ALA A 714 14.24 63.92 0.21
C ALA A 714 13.83 64.78 1.42
N ASP A 715 13.28 64.14 2.45
CA ASP A 715 12.80 64.79 3.66
C ASP A 715 13.97 65.41 4.45
N THR A 716 15.04 64.64 4.70
CA THR A 716 16.22 65.10 5.44
C THR A 716 16.99 66.22 4.73
N LEU A 717 16.96 66.23 3.40
CA LEU A 717 17.63 67.27 2.60
C LEU A 717 16.75 68.48 2.30
N ASP A 718 15.48 68.44 2.69
CA ASP A 718 14.45 69.43 2.31
C ASP A 718 14.41 69.65 0.79
N ARG A 719 14.32 68.54 0.02
CA ARG A 719 14.32 68.55 -1.44
C ARG A 719 13.13 67.79 -2.01
N PRO A 720 12.56 68.24 -3.15
CA PRO A 720 11.55 67.46 -3.86
C PRO A 720 12.10 66.08 -4.25
N LEU A 721 11.27 65.03 -4.13
CA LEU A 721 11.63 63.66 -4.50
C LEU A 721 12.25 63.54 -5.90
N GLY A 722 11.75 64.33 -6.86
CA GLY A 722 12.24 64.37 -8.24
C GLY A 722 13.72 64.77 -8.38
N GLU A 723 14.26 65.47 -7.37
CA GLU A 723 15.66 65.89 -7.34
C GLU A 723 16.61 64.88 -6.69
N ILE A 724 16.09 63.88 -5.97
CA ILE A 724 16.91 62.80 -5.44
C ILE A 724 17.10 61.76 -6.55
N PRO A 725 18.29 61.63 -7.15
CA PRO A 725 18.52 60.67 -8.21
C PRO A 725 18.34 59.25 -7.66
N ARG A 726 17.65 58.42 -8.45
CA ARG A 726 17.57 56.97 -8.28
C ARG A 726 18.24 56.33 -9.49
N ARG A 727 19.16 55.39 -9.24
CA ARG A 727 19.81 54.59 -10.27
C ARG A 727 19.55 53.11 -10.01
N HIS A 728 19.45 52.35 -11.09
CA HIS A 728 19.17 50.93 -11.03
C HIS A 728 20.34 50.13 -11.57
N TYR A 729 20.88 49.24 -10.75
CA TYR A 729 21.90 48.28 -11.17
C TYR A 729 21.27 46.90 -11.43
N LYS A 730 21.78 46.20 -12.43
CA LYS A 730 21.31 44.86 -12.79
C LYS A 730 22.16 43.81 -12.09
N VAL A 731 21.56 42.66 -11.82
CA VAL A 731 22.26 41.48 -11.31
C VAL A 731 22.04 40.35 -12.30
N ASP A 732 23.10 40.02 -13.03
CA ASP A 732 23.12 38.92 -14.01
C ASP A 732 23.94 37.74 -13.47
N SER A 733 24.12 36.69 -14.27
CA SER A 733 24.86 35.47 -13.86
C SER A 733 26.31 35.70 -13.43
N GLY A 734 26.90 36.85 -13.80
CA GLY A 734 28.24 37.26 -13.40
C GLY A 734 28.30 38.13 -12.12
N GLY A 735 27.17 38.37 -11.46
CA GLY A 735 27.06 39.27 -10.31
C GLY A 735 26.45 40.64 -10.66
N PRO A 736 26.47 41.60 -9.72
CA PRO A 736 25.90 42.93 -9.91
C PRO A 736 26.77 43.81 -10.84
N ASP A 737 26.16 44.39 -11.88
CA ASP A 737 26.79 45.35 -12.79
C ASP A 737 26.71 46.78 -12.21
N LEU A 738 27.82 47.17 -11.58
CA LEU A 738 27.96 48.44 -10.87
C LEU A 738 29.02 49.36 -11.49
N HIS A 739 29.56 49.00 -12.66
CA HIS A 739 30.69 49.71 -13.25
C HIS A 739 30.36 51.16 -13.65
N ALA A 740 29.25 51.34 -14.40
CA ALA A 740 28.79 52.66 -14.83
C ALA A 740 28.36 53.53 -13.64
N HIS A 741 27.77 52.91 -12.61
CA HIS A 741 27.35 53.57 -11.38
C HIS A 741 28.56 54.11 -10.59
N ALA A 742 29.59 53.28 -10.39
CA ALA A 742 30.82 53.73 -9.73
C ALA A 742 31.54 54.83 -10.53
N GLU A 743 31.48 54.78 -11.87
CA GLU A 743 32.02 55.85 -12.71
C GLU A 743 31.26 57.17 -12.57
N GLU A 744 29.92 57.13 -12.56
CA GLU A 744 29.07 58.29 -12.27
C GLU A 744 29.38 58.87 -10.88
N ILE A 745 29.53 58.01 -9.86
CA ILE A 745 29.80 58.41 -8.48
C ILE A 745 31.19 59.05 -8.33
N CYS A 746 32.24 58.48 -8.95
CA CYS A 746 33.62 58.95 -8.78
C CYS A 746 34.01 60.11 -9.70
N ARG A 747 33.46 60.15 -10.92
CA ARG A 747 33.91 61.06 -12.01
C ARG A 747 32.79 61.93 -12.57
N GLY A 748 31.57 61.78 -12.10
CA GLY A 748 30.44 62.62 -12.51
C GLY A 748 30.63 64.09 -12.14
N GLY A 749 29.84 64.98 -12.75
CA GLY A 749 29.81 66.40 -12.41
C GLY A 749 29.22 66.71 -11.03
N THR A 750 28.55 65.72 -10.42
CA THR A 750 27.92 65.80 -9.10
C THR A 750 28.72 64.98 -8.09
N ARG A 751 29.00 65.57 -6.91
CA ARG A 751 29.73 64.90 -5.83
C ARG A 751 28.75 64.27 -4.84
N TYR A 752 28.50 62.98 -4.98
CA TYR A 752 27.67 62.22 -4.04
C TYR A 752 28.46 61.89 -2.76
N SER A 753 28.05 62.47 -1.64
CA SER A 753 28.63 62.21 -0.31
C SER A 753 27.83 61.18 0.48
N VAL A 754 26.55 60.99 0.13
CA VAL A 754 25.65 60.03 0.76
C VAL A 754 25.00 59.15 -0.30
N ILE A 755 25.13 57.83 -0.13
CA ILE A 755 24.54 56.84 -1.03
C ILE A 755 23.64 55.95 -0.19
N TYR A 756 22.33 55.97 -0.45
CA TYR A 756 21.43 54.96 0.06
C TYR A 756 21.48 53.74 -0.87
N PHE A 757 22.10 52.66 -0.41
CA PHE A 757 22.21 51.41 -1.13
C PHE A 757 21.04 50.51 -0.79
N ALA A 758 20.10 50.38 -1.73
CA ALA A 758 18.95 49.49 -1.63
C ALA A 758 19.23 48.19 -2.40
N GLY A 759 20.19 47.44 -1.87
CA GLY A 759 20.65 46.15 -2.40
C GLY A 759 20.66 45.05 -1.34
N ARG A 760 21.21 43.89 -1.70
CA ARG A 760 21.48 42.78 -0.78
C ARG A 760 22.93 42.80 -0.31
N VAL A 761 23.24 42.11 0.78
CA VAL A 761 24.60 42.03 1.32
C VAL A 761 25.62 41.50 0.29
N GLU A 762 25.22 40.54 -0.54
CA GLU A 762 26.04 39.98 -1.61
C GLU A 762 26.34 40.98 -2.75
N ASP A 763 25.51 42.02 -2.92
CA ASP A 763 25.70 43.01 -3.98
C ASP A 763 26.72 44.11 -3.57
N LEU A 764 26.92 44.29 -2.25
CA LEU A 764 27.68 45.41 -1.70
C LEU A 764 29.18 45.31 -1.97
N GLU A 765 29.75 44.11 -1.95
CA GLU A 765 31.19 43.92 -2.17
C GLU A 765 31.61 44.41 -3.56
N SER A 766 30.80 44.13 -4.59
CA SER A 766 31.03 44.63 -5.94
C SER A 766 30.95 46.16 -6.01
N LEU A 767 30.02 46.79 -5.29
CA LEU A 767 29.94 48.25 -5.22
C LEU A 767 31.23 48.83 -4.64
N VAL A 768 31.64 48.34 -3.46
CA VAL A 768 32.84 48.82 -2.77
C VAL A 768 34.08 48.60 -3.61
N HIS A 769 34.21 47.43 -4.24
CA HIS A 769 35.31 47.12 -5.15
C HIS A 769 35.37 48.06 -6.36
N GLN A 770 34.24 48.30 -7.03
CA GLN A 770 34.21 49.21 -8.19
C GLN A 770 34.54 50.66 -7.79
N LEU A 771 34.11 51.11 -6.61
CA LEU A 771 34.46 52.43 -6.09
C LEU A 771 35.96 52.56 -5.79
N ASP A 772 36.58 51.51 -5.26
CA ASP A 772 38.03 51.45 -5.01
C ASP A 772 38.84 51.45 -6.31
N VAL A 773 38.46 50.59 -7.28
CA VAL A 773 39.10 50.51 -8.61
C VAL A 773 39.02 51.84 -9.37
N LYS A 774 37.92 52.57 -9.24
CA LYS A 774 37.75 53.89 -9.88
C LYS A 774 38.53 55.01 -9.18
N ASN A 775 39.18 54.72 -8.04
CA ASN A 775 39.97 55.65 -7.23
C ASN A 775 39.18 56.91 -6.84
N CYS A 776 37.96 56.69 -6.32
CA CYS A 776 37.12 57.73 -5.73
C CYS A 776 37.90 58.48 -4.62
N LYS A 777 38.16 59.78 -4.78
CA LYS A 777 39.02 60.54 -3.85
C LYS A 777 38.29 61.27 -2.72
N HIS A 778 36.95 61.26 -2.72
CA HIS A 778 36.17 61.91 -1.68
C HIS A 778 35.57 60.93 -0.68
N GLU A 779 35.27 61.45 0.52
CA GLU A 779 34.55 60.72 1.56
C GLU A 779 33.11 60.45 1.14
N MET A 780 32.68 59.20 1.36
CA MET A 780 31.33 58.72 1.06
C MET A 780 30.78 57.93 2.25
N ALA A 781 29.52 58.19 2.59
CA ALA A 781 28.73 57.40 3.49
C ALA A 781 27.74 56.54 2.70
N ILE A 782 27.82 55.23 2.86
CA ILE A 782 26.85 54.29 2.28
C ILE A 782 25.88 53.88 3.40
N LEU A 783 24.59 54.14 3.23
CA LEU A 783 23.55 53.72 4.15
C LEU A 783 22.76 52.55 3.55
N THR A 784 22.42 51.54 4.35
CA THR A 784 21.65 50.36 3.89
C THR A 784 20.80 49.76 5.01
N GLY A 785 19.80 48.98 4.62
CA GLY A 785 18.90 48.28 5.55
C GLY A 785 19.56 47.11 6.30
N ASP A 786 18.70 46.35 6.98
CA ASP A 786 19.03 45.25 7.88
C ASP A 786 19.73 44.03 7.27
N ASP A 787 19.64 43.84 5.95
CA ASP A 787 20.24 42.69 5.27
C ASP A 787 21.77 42.61 5.50
N LEU A 788 22.41 43.77 5.73
CA LEU A 788 23.85 43.85 6.01
C LEU A 788 24.26 43.25 7.37
N SER A 789 23.31 43.01 8.28
CA SER A 789 23.57 42.29 9.54
C SER A 789 24.15 40.87 9.36
N LYS A 790 24.02 40.31 8.15
CA LYS A 790 24.57 39.01 7.76
C LYS A 790 26.05 39.07 7.36
N MET A 791 26.58 40.28 7.13
CA MET A 791 27.95 40.49 6.68
C MET A 791 28.96 39.87 7.66
N ARG A 792 29.99 39.23 7.10
CA ARG A 792 31.09 38.60 7.85
C ARG A 792 32.44 39.16 7.46
N GLN A 793 32.64 39.50 6.19
CA GLN A 793 33.86 40.13 5.70
C GLN A 793 33.58 41.01 4.50
N VAL A 794 34.09 42.25 4.52
CA VAL A 794 34.16 43.15 3.36
C VAL A 794 35.44 43.98 3.49
N GLY A 795 36.23 44.04 2.42
CA GLY A 795 37.38 44.95 2.33
C GLY A 795 36.90 46.39 2.17
N LEU A 796 37.24 47.28 3.10
CA LEU A 796 36.74 48.67 3.10
C LEU A 796 37.86 49.70 2.85
N PRO A 797 37.75 50.54 1.80
CA PRO A 797 38.62 51.69 1.59
C PRO A 797 38.50 52.73 2.72
N SER A 798 39.55 53.52 2.96
CA SER A 798 39.56 54.51 4.04
C SER A 798 38.61 55.69 3.84
N ASN A 799 38.16 55.94 2.60
CA ASN A 799 37.23 57.01 2.27
C ASN A 799 35.75 56.58 2.26
N ILE A 800 35.46 55.31 2.59
CA ILE A 800 34.10 54.77 2.65
C ILE A 800 33.75 54.42 4.10
N THR A 801 32.63 54.95 4.57
CA THR A 801 31.99 54.52 5.83
C THR A 801 30.63 53.95 5.52
N ILE A 802 30.30 52.78 6.09
CA ILE A 802 28.98 52.17 5.90
C ILE A 802 28.18 52.31 7.19
N TYR A 803 26.91 52.69 7.05
CA TYR A 803 25.93 52.72 8.12
C TYR A 803 24.81 51.77 7.77
N HIS A 804 24.38 50.93 8.72
CA HIS A 804 23.27 50.04 8.48
C HIS A 804 22.41 49.78 9.70
N ALA A 805 21.14 49.47 9.44
CA ALA A 805 20.25 48.98 10.47
C ALA A 805 20.53 47.49 10.77
N ALA A 806 20.11 47.02 11.94
CA ALA A 806 19.94 45.61 12.25
C ALA A 806 18.65 45.44 13.07
N LEU A 807 17.99 44.29 12.91
CA LEU A 807 16.61 44.08 13.39
C LEU A 807 16.47 43.92 14.91
N ALA A 808 17.55 43.64 15.64
CA ALA A 808 17.47 43.32 17.06
C ALA A 808 18.71 43.78 17.85
N GLU A 809 18.45 44.50 18.94
CA GLU A 809 19.40 44.88 19.99
C GLU A 809 19.47 43.77 21.04
N LEU A 810 20.31 42.78 20.75
CA LEU A 810 20.40 41.57 21.56
C LEU A 810 21.33 41.73 22.78
N ASP A 811 22.34 42.59 22.71
CA ASP A 811 23.33 42.74 23.78
C ASP A 811 22.66 43.34 25.03
N ARG A 812 21.94 44.45 24.86
CA ARG A 812 21.22 45.09 25.96
C ARG A 812 20.02 44.24 26.43
N ALA A 813 19.41 43.46 25.54
CA ALA A 813 18.26 42.62 25.88
C ALA A 813 18.64 41.36 26.68
N ALA A 814 19.88 40.87 26.51
CA ALA A 814 20.37 39.65 27.14
C ALA A 814 20.30 39.66 28.67
N GLU A 815 20.37 40.82 29.31
CA GLU A 815 20.31 40.97 30.77
C GLU A 815 18.94 40.57 31.35
N GLY A 816 17.87 40.70 30.57
CA GLY A 816 16.49 40.55 31.03
C GLY A 816 15.79 39.27 30.59
N THR A 817 16.48 38.33 29.93
CA THR A 817 15.86 37.16 29.30
C THR A 817 16.52 35.84 29.70
N SER A 818 15.72 34.77 29.78
CA SER A 818 16.23 33.40 29.95
C SER A 818 16.69 32.76 28.64
N PHE A 819 16.40 33.38 27.48
CA PHE A 819 16.60 32.80 26.14
C PHE A 819 17.97 32.14 25.92
N TYR A 820 19.07 32.82 26.30
CA TYR A 820 20.43 32.27 26.14
C TYR A 820 20.70 31.10 27.10
N GLY A 821 20.13 31.16 28.31
CA GLY A 821 20.19 30.07 29.29
C GLY A 821 19.40 28.85 28.83
N ASP A 822 18.18 29.06 28.36
CA ASP A 822 17.30 28.02 27.80
C ASP A 822 17.95 27.37 26.56
N THR A 823 18.62 28.16 25.72
CA THR A 823 19.38 27.62 24.59
C THR A 823 20.50 26.68 25.06
N LEU A 824 21.24 27.07 26.10
CA LEU A 824 22.29 26.20 26.67
C LEU A 824 21.72 24.94 27.33
N GLU A 825 20.54 25.04 27.94
CA GLU A 825 19.84 23.92 28.58
C GLU A 825 19.40 22.90 27.54
N TYR A 826 18.75 23.35 26.46
CA TYR A 826 18.08 22.48 25.49
C TYR A 826 18.91 22.10 24.27
N PHE A 827 19.88 22.92 23.88
CA PHE A 827 20.78 22.66 22.75
C PHE A 827 22.21 22.33 23.21
N GLY A 828 22.47 22.27 24.52
CA GLY A 828 23.80 22.13 25.10
C GLY A 828 24.53 20.82 24.81
N GLU A 829 23.82 19.79 24.34
CA GLU A 829 24.36 18.50 23.93
C GLU A 829 24.81 18.46 22.45
N LEU A 830 24.50 19.49 21.66
CA LEU A 830 24.97 19.56 20.28
C LEU A 830 26.50 19.67 20.21
N SER A 831 27.10 19.08 19.18
CA SER A 831 28.56 19.08 18.91
C SER A 831 29.22 20.46 19.00
N TYR A 832 28.47 21.53 18.75
CA TYR A 832 28.92 22.91 18.91
C TYR A 832 29.23 23.30 20.37
N PHE A 833 28.51 22.73 21.33
CA PHE A 833 28.68 22.92 22.78
C PHE A 833 29.30 21.70 23.48
N GLU A 834 29.22 20.52 22.88
CA GLU A 834 29.63 19.23 23.45
C GLU A 834 31.14 19.17 23.74
N GLY A 835 31.51 18.52 24.85
CA GLY A 835 32.91 18.38 25.28
C GLY A 835 33.60 19.68 25.69
N LYS A 836 32.91 20.84 25.61
CA LYS A 836 33.48 22.15 25.97
C LYS A 836 33.31 22.48 27.45
N PRO A 837 34.32 23.09 28.10
CA PRO A 837 34.19 23.63 29.44
C PRO A 837 33.01 24.61 29.54
N GLN A 838 32.34 24.68 30.70
CA GLN A 838 31.16 25.53 30.91
C GLN A 838 31.40 27.01 30.52
N LYS A 839 32.63 27.52 30.74
CA LYS A 839 33.03 28.88 30.35
C LYS A 839 33.00 29.10 28.84
N GLU A 840 33.41 28.11 28.05
CA GLU A 840 33.41 28.19 26.58
C GLU A 840 31.98 28.06 26.02
N ARG A 841 31.15 27.18 26.60
CA ARG A 841 29.71 27.09 26.28
C ARG A 841 29.01 28.42 26.53
N ARG A 842 29.22 29.04 27.70
CA ARG A 842 28.69 30.36 28.03
C ARG A 842 29.22 31.50 27.16
N ARG A 843 30.40 31.36 26.55
CA ARG A 843 30.92 32.33 25.57
C ARG A 843 30.23 32.17 24.22
N LYS A 844 29.92 30.94 23.83
CA LYS A 844 29.23 30.60 22.58
C LYS A 844 27.73 30.91 22.62
N ALA A 845 27.09 30.90 23.80
CA ALA A 845 25.72 31.35 23.99
C ALA A 845 25.68 32.82 24.43
N ARG A 846 26.24 33.69 23.59
CA ARG A 846 26.20 35.14 23.79
C ARG A 846 25.61 35.85 22.58
N PRO A 847 25.03 37.04 22.77
CA PRO A 847 24.41 37.81 21.69
C PRO A 847 25.35 38.09 20.51
N ASP A 848 26.65 38.26 20.78
CA ASP A 848 27.69 38.60 19.80
C ASP A 848 28.20 37.42 18.97
N SER A 849 27.79 36.19 19.29
CA SER A 849 28.25 35.00 18.55
C SER A 849 27.51 34.80 17.23
N ASP A 850 28.15 34.10 16.28
CA ASP A 850 27.68 33.92 14.91
C ASP A 850 26.22 33.43 14.77
N VAL A 851 25.78 32.64 15.76
CA VAL A 851 24.46 32.01 15.81
C VAL A 851 23.35 33.00 16.16
N PHE A 852 23.63 33.99 17.02
CA PHE A 852 22.62 34.94 17.52
C PHE A 852 22.75 36.32 16.90
N ALA A 853 23.95 36.73 16.45
CA ALA A 853 24.26 38.12 16.09
C ALA A 853 23.40 38.73 14.97
N ASN A 854 22.72 37.91 14.15
CA ASN A 854 21.81 38.39 13.10
C ASN A 854 20.34 38.51 13.54
N GLY A 855 20.00 38.10 14.77
CA GLY A 855 18.66 38.21 15.34
C GLY A 855 17.61 37.19 14.85
N GLN A 856 17.88 36.38 13.83
CA GLN A 856 16.85 35.51 13.22
C GLN A 856 16.31 34.46 14.19
N PHE A 857 17.21 33.83 14.94
CA PHE A 857 16.86 32.85 15.97
C PHE A 857 15.99 33.49 17.07
N ALA A 858 16.44 34.63 17.62
CA ALA A 858 15.72 35.35 18.67
C ALA A 858 14.33 35.84 18.22
N LEU A 859 14.22 36.41 17.02
CA LEU A 859 12.96 36.91 16.47
C LEU A 859 11.95 35.79 16.20
N ALA A 860 12.40 34.62 15.72
CA ALA A 860 11.51 33.48 15.49
C ALA A 860 11.02 32.85 16.81
N HIS A 861 11.88 32.80 17.83
CA HIS A 861 11.51 32.41 19.18
C HIS A 861 10.41 33.33 19.75
N ASP A 862 10.65 34.64 19.71
CA ASP A 862 9.73 35.64 20.25
C ASP A 862 8.39 35.67 19.49
N ALA A 863 8.42 35.50 18.16
CA ALA A 863 7.21 35.39 17.34
C ALA A 863 6.35 34.18 17.73
N THR A 864 7.00 33.04 18.00
CA THR A 864 6.31 31.82 18.46
C THR A 864 5.69 32.00 19.84
N ARG A 865 6.43 32.61 20.77
CA ARG A 865 5.94 32.92 22.13
C ARG A 865 4.73 33.87 22.09
N ALA A 866 4.78 34.90 21.24
CA ALA A 866 3.69 35.86 21.10
C ALA A 866 2.42 35.24 20.52
N LEU A 867 2.53 34.42 19.46
CA LEU A 867 1.38 33.72 18.89
C LEU A 867 0.78 32.72 19.87
N TYR A 868 1.62 31.95 20.56
CA TYR A 868 1.16 31.00 21.57
C TYR A 868 0.43 31.71 22.73
N SER A 869 0.97 32.81 23.24
CA SER A 869 0.34 33.61 24.31
C SER A 869 -1.06 34.11 23.90
N ALA A 870 -1.22 34.57 22.66
CA ALA A 870 -2.54 34.96 22.14
C ALA A 870 -3.53 33.79 22.04
N ALA A 871 -3.04 32.61 21.63
CA ALA A 871 -3.89 31.43 21.46
C ALA A 871 -4.39 30.87 22.79
N THR A 872 -3.59 30.96 23.86
CA THR A 872 -3.95 30.31 25.12
C THR A 872 -4.55 31.26 26.15
N GLY A 873 -4.28 32.57 26.07
CA GLY A 873 -4.80 33.59 26.99
C GLY A 873 -4.40 33.38 28.47
N ASP A 874 -4.55 34.42 29.29
CA ASP A 874 -4.35 34.33 30.74
C ASP A 874 -5.65 33.97 31.51
N ASP A 875 -6.83 34.29 30.96
CA ASP A 875 -8.14 34.09 31.64
C ASP A 875 -9.21 33.33 30.82
N GLU A 876 -9.11 33.26 29.48
CA GLU A 876 -10.03 32.48 28.62
C GLU A 876 -9.26 31.83 27.45
N PRO A 877 -9.30 30.49 27.28
CA PRO A 877 -8.59 29.82 26.20
C PRO A 877 -9.08 30.25 24.81
N GLY A 878 -8.22 30.95 24.06
CA GLY A 878 -8.45 31.36 22.69
C GLY A 878 -8.26 30.24 21.68
N ASN A 879 -8.94 29.09 21.84
CA ASN A 879 -8.66 27.86 21.08
C ASN A 879 -9.07 27.92 19.58
N SER A 880 -9.37 29.10 19.02
CA SER A 880 -9.76 29.26 17.61
C SER A 880 -8.90 30.31 16.91
N ARG A 881 -8.79 30.16 15.58
CA ARG A 881 -8.08 31.09 14.67
C ARG A 881 -8.51 32.56 14.85
N ALA A 882 -9.81 32.81 14.81
CA ALA A 882 -10.37 34.15 14.96
C ALA A 882 -10.12 34.74 16.36
N ALA A 883 -10.26 33.93 17.42
CA ALA A 883 -9.98 34.38 18.78
C ALA A 883 -8.49 34.71 18.96
N THR A 884 -7.60 33.83 18.49
CA THR A 884 -6.14 34.04 18.51
C THR A 884 -5.76 35.34 17.80
N TRP A 885 -6.34 35.59 16.62
CA TRP A 885 -6.10 36.82 15.88
C TRP A 885 -6.51 38.07 16.67
N VAL A 886 -7.69 38.07 17.29
CA VAL A 886 -8.12 39.21 18.12
C VAL A 886 -7.24 39.35 19.36
N HIS A 887 -6.88 38.24 20.01
CA HIS A 887 -6.07 38.21 21.22
C HIS A 887 -4.62 38.66 21.01
N LEU A 888 -4.07 38.53 19.80
CA LEU A 888 -2.76 39.09 19.49
C LEU A 888 -2.68 40.58 19.80
N ARG A 889 -3.78 41.33 19.68
CA ARG A 889 -3.85 42.76 20.05
C ARG A 889 -3.89 43.02 21.56
N LYS A 890 -3.84 41.99 22.38
CA LYS A 890 -3.73 42.07 23.85
C LYS A 890 -2.38 41.57 24.36
N VAL A 891 -1.52 41.06 23.46
CA VAL A 891 -0.23 40.48 23.84
C VAL A 891 0.75 41.60 24.22
N SER A 892 1.27 41.53 25.44
CA SER A 892 2.41 42.30 25.92
C SER A 892 3.31 41.38 26.75
N LEU A 893 4.44 40.95 26.17
CA LEU A 893 5.36 39.97 26.76
C LEU A 893 6.70 40.62 27.04
N GLY A 894 7.05 40.75 28.32
CA GLY A 894 8.40 41.13 28.75
C GLY A 894 9.37 39.94 28.79
N ALA A 895 10.66 40.22 29.03
CA ALA A 895 11.72 39.21 29.17
C ALA A 895 11.91 38.30 27.94
N MET A 896 11.48 38.74 26.75
CA MET A 896 11.68 38.04 25.49
C MET A 896 13.12 38.23 24.99
N ALA A 897 13.54 37.47 23.98
CA ALA A 897 14.94 37.48 23.50
C ALA A 897 15.37 38.85 22.96
N THR A 898 14.42 39.62 22.42
CA THR A 898 14.64 40.96 21.84
C THR A 898 14.21 42.12 22.75
N GLY A 899 13.66 41.84 23.94
CA GLY A 899 13.11 42.83 24.87
C GLY A 899 11.65 42.57 25.22
N THR A 900 10.82 43.60 25.13
CA THR A 900 9.36 43.51 25.34
C THR A 900 8.63 43.51 24.00
N ILE A 901 7.85 42.46 23.74
CA ILE A 901 6.97 42.37 22.57
C ILE A 901 5.59 42.88 22.95
N ASP A 902 5.23 44.05 22.45
CA ASP A 902 3.93 44.68 22.71
C ASP A 902 3.15 44.88 21.40
N PHE A 903 1.92 44.38 21.38
CA PHE A 903 0.94 44.54 20.30
C PHE A 903 -0.32 45.28 20.76
N THR A 904 -0.41 45.71 22.02
CA THR A 904 -1.58 46.41 22.57
C THR A 904 -1.81 47.77 21.94
N GLU A 905 -0.72 48.45 21.57
CA GLU A 905 -0.72 49.74 20.88
C GLU A 905 -0.66 49.60 19.34
N ALA A 906 -0.72 48.38 18.79
CA ALA A 906 -0.62 48.15 17.35
C ALA A 906 -1.89 48.62 16.63
N PRO A 907 -1.82 49.61 15.71
CA PRO A 907 -3.01 50.13 15.04
C PRO A 907 -3.61 49.11 14.07
N LEU A 908 -4.85 49.35 13.62
CA LEU A 908 -5.42 48.63 12.48
C LEU A 908 -4.92 49.27 11.18
N GLY A 909 -4.26 48.47 10.33
CA GLY A 909 -3.77 48.92 9.03
C GLY A 909 -2.60 49.92 9.09
N LYS A 910 -1.80 49.85 10.15
CA LYS A 910 -0.52 50.56 10.27
C LYS A 910 0.48 49.69 11.00
N ASN A 911 1.77 49.97 10.79
CA ASN A 911 2.82 49.34 11.57
C ASN A 911 2.70 49.68 13.06
N ARG A 912 3.08 48.73 13.92
CA ARG A 912 3.25 48.99 15.36
C ARG A 912 4.48 49.86 15.60
N GLU A 913 4.55 50.53 16.74
CA GLU A 913 5.76 51.19 17.23
C GLU A 913 6.51 50.28 18.21
N GLY A 914 7.72 50.67 18.63
CA GLY A 914 8.49 49.94 19.65
C GLY A 914 9.20 48.67 19.17
N GLN A 915 9.44 48.50 17.87
CA GLN A 915 10.35 47.45 17.40
C GLN A 915 11.78 47.72 17.86
N SER A 916 12.54 46.63 18.07
CA SER A 916 13.98 46.75 18.29
C SER A 916 14.68 47.23 17.03
N ILE A 917 15.74 48.02 17.22
CA ILE A 917 16.61 48.46 16.13
C ILE A 917 18.02 48.76 16.65
N VAL A 918 19.03 48.47 15.84
CA VAL A 918 20.42 48.87 16.08
C VAL A 918 20.94 49.58 14.85
N LEU A 919 21.54 50.76 15.00
CA LEU A 919 22.29 51.41 13.94
C LEU A 919 23.78 51.12 14.14
N LYS A 920 24.42 50.56 13.11
CA LYS A 920 25.83 50.15 13.13
C LYS A 920 26.63 50.98 12.14
N LYS A 921 27.84 51.36 12.54
CA LYS A 921 28.87 52.00 11.71
C LYS A 921 29.95 50.97 11.39
N VAL A 922 30.36 50.94 10.13
CA VAL A 922 31.41 50.07 9.62
C VAL A 922 32.50 50.94 9.01
N THR A 923 33.72 50.80 9.53
CA THR A 923 34.89 51.54 9.09
C THR A 923 36.08 50.61 8.88
N ARG A 924 37.06 51.03 8.09
CA ARG A 924 38.34 50.33 7.98
C ARG A 924 39.03 50.23 9.34
N ALA A 925 39.46 49.03 9.71
CA ALA A 925 40.17 48.70 10.95
C ALA A 925 41.70 48.80 10.79
N ASN A 926 42.25 48.38 9.65
CA ASN A 926 43.69 48.32 9.43
C ASN A 926 44.09 48.56 7.96
N GLN A 927 45.40 48.68 7.71
CA GLN A 927 45.93 48.88 6.35
C GLN A 927 45.71 47.68 5.41
N GLN A 928 45.41 46.49 5.95
CA GLN A 928 45.08 45.29 5.16
C GLN A 928 43.64 45.31 4.61
N GLY A 929 42.81 46.29 5.04
CA GLY A 929 41.46 46.47 4.53
C GLY A 929 40.38 45.79 5.38
N ASP A 930 40.73 45.20 6.52
CA ASP A 930 39.75 44.66 7.47
C ASP A 930 38.84 45.77 7.98
N PHE A 931 37.65 45.41 8.46
CA PHE A 931 36.64 46.35 8.93
C PHE A 931 36.37 46.19 10.42
N ARG A 932 35.88 47.27 11.03
CA ARG A 932 35.43 47.34 12.41
C ARG A 932 33.97 47.75 12.40
N ILE A 933 33.12 46.96 13.05
CA ILE A 933 31.72 47.29 13.30
C ILE A 933 31.61 47.91 14.70
N THR A 934 30.95 49.05 14.81
CA THR A 934 30.60 49.69 16.09
C THR A 934 29.12 50.01 16.12
N VAL A 935 28.45 49.71 17.23
CA VAL A 935 27.07 50.17 17.48
C VAL A 935 27.12 51.68 17.70
N LEU A 936 26.31 52.43 16.95
CA LEU A 936 26.14 53.89 17.13
C LEU A 936 25.09 54.18 18.21
N CYS A 937 23.93 53.56 18.06
CA CYS A 937 22.78 53.72 18.93
C CYS A 937 21.84 52.54 18.71
N SER A 938 20.98 52.27 19.69
CA SER A 938 20.06 51.15 19.63
C SER A 938 18.88 51.28 20.59
N LEU A 939 17.81 50.55 20.27
CA LEU A 939 16.64 50.36 21.12
C LEU A 939 16.32 48.88 21.24
N LYS A 940 16.06 48.44 22.48
CA LYS A 940 15.42 47.14 22.72
C LYS A 940 13.96 47.20 22.30
N ALA A 941 13.36 46.04 22.00
CA ALA A 941 11.92 46.00 21.75
C ALA A 941 11.17 46.52 23.00
N GLY A 942 10.20 47.41 22.78
CA GLY A 942 9.37 48.00 23.84
C GLY A 942 10.13 48.86 24.86
N GLU A 943 11.28 49.43 24.52
CA GLU A 943 12.01 50.36 25.38
C GLU A 943 11.20 51.67 25.60
N ARG A 944 11.08 52.11 26.86
CA ARG A 944 10.32 53.30 27.29
C ARG A 944 11.26 54.34 27.95
N GLU A 945 10.91 55.62 27.92
CA GLU A 945 11.82 56.72 28.36
C GLU A 945 12.29 56.61 29.82
N ASP A 946 11.41 56.20 30.74
CA ASP A 946 11.71 56.08 32.17
C ASP A 946 12.31 54.71 32.57
N GLY A 947 12.82 53.95 31.61
CA GLY A 947 13.68 52.79 31.87
C GLY A 947 13.02 51.56 32.49
N ASN A 948 11.68 51.51 32.59
CA ASN A 948 10.82 50.30 32.73
C ASN A 948 9.38 50.60 33.18
N ASP A 949 8.96 51.87 33.32
CA ASP A 949 7.56 52.17 33.65
C ASP A 949 6.64 51.66 32.52
N LYS A 950 5.65 50.83 32.87
CA LYS A 950 4.71 50.23 31.90
C LYS A 950 3.80 51.28 31.26
N ASP A 951 3.63 52.43 31.93
CA ASP A 951 2.76 53.52 31.49
C ASP A 951 3.55 54.67 30.80
N GLY A 952 4.88 54.58 30.73
CA GLY A 952 5.73 55.61 30.09
C GLY A 952 5.70 55.55 28.56
N GLU A 953 6.00 56.65 27.86
CA GLU A 953 6.01 56.66 26.39
C GLU A 953 7.12 55.76 25.80
N LEU A 954 6.86 55.17 24.62
CA LEU A 954 7.87 54.42 23.86
C LEU A 954 9.01 55.35 23.46
N ARG A 955 10.24 54.96 23.80
CA ARG A 955 11.44 55.75 23.51
C ARG A 955 11.70 55.76 22.00
N LYS A 956 12.00 56.94 21.46
CA LYS A 956 12.44 57.14 20.06
C LYS A 956 13.92 57.54 20.04
N LEU A 957 14.66 57.09 19.04
CA LEU A 957 16.04 57.55 18.87
C LEU A 957 16.03 59.00 18.41
N THR A 958 16.90 59.79 19.01
CA THR A 958 17.17 61.18 18.64
C THR A 958 18.52 61.30 17.96
N ARG A 959 18.80 62.47 17.39
CA ARG A 959 20.10 62.76 16.79
C ARG A 959 21.22 62.67 17.84
N GLU A 960 20.94 63.10 19.06
CA GLU A 960 21.86 63.08 20.20
C GLU A 960 22.18 61.65 20.66
N ASP A 961 21.24 60.72 20.53
CA ASP A 961 21.46 59.30 20.85
C ASP A 961 22.42 58.62 19.87
N CYS A 962 22.50 59.10 18.62
CA CYS A 962 23.24 58.49 17.52
C CYS A 962 24.42 59.36 17.03
N PRO A 963 25.38 59.75 17.88
CA PRO A 963 26.43 60.69 17.50
C PRO A 963 27.39 60.08 16.47
N ILE A 964 27.70 60.84 15.41
CA ILE A 964 28.74 60.46 14.46
C ILE A 964 30.06 61.16 14.82
N ASP A 965 30.94 60.46 15.54
CA ASP A 965 32.33 60.89 15.66
C ASP A 965 33.02 60.82 14.29
N ARG A 966 33.37 61.99 13.75
CA ARG A 966 34.44 62.14 12.76
C ARG A 966 35.67 62.55 13.57
N GLY A 967 36.53 61.57 13.83
CA GLY A 967 37.76 61.77 14.61
C GLY A 967 38.65 62.87 14.08
#